data_AF-A0A5B6VTM3-F1
#
_entry.id   AF-A0A5B6VTM3-F1
#
_cell.length_a   1.000
_cell.length_b   1.000
_cell.length_c   1.000
_cell.angle_alpha   90.00
_cell.angle_beta   90.00
_cell.angle_gamma   90.00
#
_symmetry.space_group_name_H-M   'P 1'
#
loop_
_entity.id
_entity.type
_entity.pdbx_description
1 polymer ?
#
loop_
_entity_poly.entity_id
_entity_poly.type
_entity_poly.pdbx_seq_one_letter_code
_entity_poly.pdbx_strand_id
1 'polypeptide(L)'
;MYNSKIFLLIPLFLINSIASSNADSGQKCSNTSSLVGFESNFTIVRHQLRGHLKILDGCSFQVTGFDMLSGSSGVVFWGAVSLNFSDLTSGFPISSQRLNQTAYENASFSVQLLPDITWDQINVLSIWDIARTSDFGHVTLPQNGSGSISDSVHTVFDNCKNLSDNYRVRWNLNVEENWIEIGLEAAAPTTYYMAFGWANPNRTKELMSEADVTVASFTEEGVCPDVIYENSKNGMMVNNTRLVYGHRRDGVSLIMFRKPLNSTDKKYDLPVYPNEDMMVMWALGLMKPPNENRSHFLPQFHGGPEKVAYGHLVLNVSEKVDDCFGPLDADDIEDQELIIADTDVPLVVTTGDVLHYPNPPSPSKVLYINNKEAPVLRVEGGVPVKFLVQAGHDVALYITSDSLGGNATLRNATETIYSGGPEVEGVVANPHELIWVPDRNTPDQVYYQSLYQEKMGWKVQVVDGALSDMYNNSVLLDDQQVTFFWTLSKDSITIAARGVKKSGYLAIGFGNGMVNSYAYVGWIGDTGKGHLNTYWIDGKRPSNIHPTNENLTHVRCRSEDGIITLEFTRPLKPSCNQNDKPECKNIVDPTTPLKVIWAMGSKWTDEHLNEKNMHTVTSQRPVQVLLIRGSSEAEQGLQPVLAVHGFMMFLAWGILIPGGILAARYLKHVKGDGWYQIHIYLQYSGLAIILLGVLFAVAELRGFYVSSLHVKLGIAAIAFASVQPMNAYLRPEKPANGEDASTKRLIWEYFHYRERQQRDRLQGRSNWVLSNAGEEDSIDLLSPNDASARKGSQSSGVIEVQLEPLNR
;
A
#
# COMPACT_ATOMS: atom_id res chain seq x y z
N MET A 1 0.47 -56.17 13.07
CA MET A 1 0.11 -56.61 14.43
C MET A 1 0.26 -55.37 15.32
N TYR A 2 -0.67 -54.82 16.08
CA TYR A 2 -2.04 -55.08 16.57
C TYR A 2 -2.45 -53.68 17.16
N ASN A 3 -3.64 -53.11 17.15
CA ASN A 3 -4.91 -53.35 16.47
C ASN A 3 -5.81 -52.10 16.69
N SER A 4 -6.49 -51.68 15.63
CA SER A 4 -7.87 -51.20 15.52
C SER A 4 -8.61 -50.65 16.75
N LYS A 5 -9.09 -49.39 16.64
CA LYS A 5 -10.52 -49.00 16.79
C LYS A 5 -10.84 -47.71 16.01
N ILE A 6 -11.08 -47.86 14.70
CA ILE A 6 -11.86 -46.95 13.86
C ILE A 6 -13.06 -47.77 13.41
N PHE A 7 -14.29 -47.39 13.78
CA PHE A 7 -15.55 -47.71 13.09
C PHE A 7 -16.72 -47.12 13.89
N LEU A 8 -17.38 -46.11 13.34
CA LEU A 8 -18.84 -45.98 13.15
C LEU A 8 -19.27 -44.51 13.06
N LEU A 9 -20.16 -44.25 12.08
CA LEU A 9 -20.85 -42.99 11.71
C LEU A 9 -20.04 -42.18 10.68
N ILE A 10 -20.29 -42.32 9.37
CA ILE A 10 -21.38 -41.71 8.56
C ILE A 10 -21.34 -42.39 7.17
N PRO A 11 -22.47 -42.80 6.55
CA PRO A 11 -23.02 -41.99 5.46
C PRO A 11 -24.56 -42.01 5.38
N LEU A 12 -25.16 -40.84 5.56
CA LEU A 12 -26.54 -40.57 5.17
C LEU A 12 -26.56 -39.22 4.43
N PHE A 13 -25.99 -39.23 3.22
CA PHE A 13 -26.02 -38.09 2.30
C PHE A 13 -25.92 -38.60 0.86
N LEU A 14 -26.95 -39.30 0.40
CA LEU A 14 -27.10 -39.69 -1.01
C LEU A 14 -28.57 -40.04 -1.34
N ILE A 15 -29.53 -39.18 -0.96
CA ILE A 15 -30.88 -39.16 -1.57
C ILE A 15 -31.40 -37.71 -1.52
N ASN A 16 -31.20 -36.95 -2.59
CA ASN A 16 -32.12 -35.92 -3.07
C ASN A 16 -31.61 -35.35 -4.40
N SER A 17 -31.83 -36.12 -5.46
CA SER A 17 -31.96 -35.58 -6.82
C SER A 17 -33.31 -36.05 -7.34
N ILE A 18 -33.99 -35.13 -8.04
CA ILE A 18 -35.31 -35.24 -8.67
C ILE A 18 -36.48 -34.79 -7.77
N ALA A 19 -36.73 -33.47 -7.76
CA ALA A 19 -38.02 -32.86 -8.09
C ALA A 19 -38.02 -31.39 -7.66
N SER A 20 -37.74 -30.48 -8.59
CA SER A 20 -38.25 -29.09 -8.61
C SER A 20 -37.85 -28.45 -9.94
N SER A 21 -38.56 -28.82 -11.00
CA SER A 21 -38.74 -27.95 -12.15
C SER A 21 -39.70 -26.83 -11.71
N ASN A 22 -39.17 -25.73 -11.20
CA ASN A 22 -39.93 -24.49 -11.13
C ASN A 22 -39.35 -23.52 -12.15
N ALA A 23 -40.18 -23.23 -13.14
CA ALA A 23 -40.00 -22.15 -14.08
C ALA A 23 -39.87 -20.82 -13.33
N ASP A 24 -38.85 -20.07 -13.74
CA ASP A 24 -38.73 -18.62 -13.78
C ASP A 24 -39.77 -17.80 -12.98
N SER A 25 -39.33 -17.22 -11.87
CA SER A 25 -39.94 -16.01 -11.32
C SER A 25 -38.87 -14.93 -11.28
N GLY A 26 -38.93 -14.00 -12.25
CA GLY A 26 -38.11 -12.80 -12.26
C GLY A 26 -38.08 -12.14 -10.90
N GLN A 27 -36.88 -11.90 -10.40
CA GLN A 27 -36.61 -11.23 -9.13
C GLN A 27 -37.26 -9.84 -9.19
N LYS A 28 -38.22 -9.58 -8.30
CA LYS A 28 -38.88 -8.27 -8.18
C LYS A 28 -37.85 -7.24 -7.76
N CYS A 29 -37.56 -6.29 -8.64
CA CYS A 29 -36.71 -5.14 -8.37
C CYS A 29 -37.18 -4.41 -7.10
N SER A 30 -36.27 -4.16 -6.15
CA SER A 30 -36.58 -3.39 -4.95
C SER A 30 -36.50 -1.90 -5.26
N ASN A 31 -37.56 -1.13 -5.04
CA ASN A 31 -37.60 0.33 -5.21
C ASN A 31 -36.76 1.11 -4.17
N THR A 32 -35.88 0.46 -3.41
CA THR A 32 -35.24 1.03 -2.23
C THR A 32 -33.71 0.95 -2.32
N SER A 33 -33.11 1.85 -3.11
CA SER A 33 -31.68 2.19 -2.99
C SER A 33 -31.57 3.62 -2.48
N SER A 34 -30.56 3.90 -1.65
CA SER A 34 -30.26 5.27 -1.19
C SER A 34 -29.79 6.19 -2.31
N LEU A 35 -29.45 5.64 -3.47
CA LEU A 35 -28.94 6.36 -4.64
C LEU A 35 -30.03 6.71 -5.67
N VAL A 36 -31.30 6.35 -5.43
CA VAL A 36 -32.40 6.72 -6.34
C VAL A 36 -32.52 8.24 -6.43
N GLY A 37 -32.51 8.78 -7.65
CA GLY A 37 -32.50 10.23 -7.89
C GLY A 37 -31.11 10.87 -7.87
N PHE A 38 -30.04 10.10 -7.64
CA PHE A 38 -28.68 10.59 -7.83
C PHE A 38 -28.45 10.95 -9.30
N GLU A 39 -27.87 12.12 -9.52
CA GLU A 39 -27.57 12.70 -10.82
C GLU A 39 -26.11 13.16 -10.84
N SER A 40 -25.38 12.84 -11.91
CA SER A 40 -24.00 13.27 -12.10
C SER A 40 -23.60 13.21 -13.56
N ASN A 41 -22.61 14.02 -13.95
CA ASN A 41 -22.04 13.98 -15.29
C ASN A 41 -20.88 13.01 -15.35
N PHE A 42 -20.68 12.37 -16.50
CA PHE A 42 -19.49 11.55 -16.73
C PHE A 42 -18.22 12.43 -16.68
N THR A 43 -17.23 11.94 -15.95
CA THR A 43 -15.86 12.45 -16.02
C THR A 43 -15.21 11.89 -17.28
N ILE A 44 -14.74 12.78 -18.15
CA ILE A 44 -14.16 12.41 -19.45
C ILE A 44 -12.75 11.84 -19.24
N VAL A 45 -12.51 10.64 -19.77
CA VAL A 45 -11.17 10.03 -19.76
C VAL A 45 -10.64 9.85 -21.18
N ARG A 46 -11.42 9.23 -22.09
CA ARG A 46 -11.10 8.98 -23.51
C ARG A 46 -12.36 8.95 -24.38
N HIS A 47 -12.15 8.83 -25.69
CA HIS A 47 -13.18 8.80 -26.72
C HIS A 47 -14.17 9.97 -26.64
N GLN A 48 -13.73 11.11 -26.08
CA GLN A 48 -14.56 12.30 -25.84
C GLN A 48 -15.92 11.99 -25.18
N LEU A 49 -15.94 11.00 -24.28
CA LEU A 49 -17.17 10.57 -23.62
C LEU A 49 -17.84 11.75 -22.89
N ARG A 50 -19.11 12.01 -23.19
CA ARG A 50 -19.97 12.92 -22.43
C ARG A 50 -21.32 12.28 -22.16
N GLY A 51 -21.97 12.78 -21.13
CA GLY A 51 -23.33 12.36 -20.79
C GLY A 51 -23.69 12.72 -19.36
N HIS A 52 -24.99 12.73 -19.11
CA HIS A 52 -25.57 12.93 -17.81
C HIS A 52 -26.22 11.62 -17.35
N LEU A 53 -25.79 11.12 -16.19
CA LEU A 53 -26.30 9.92 -15.55
C LEU A 53 -27.37 10.30 -14.51
N LYS A 54 -28.51 9.60 -14.54
CA LYS A 54 -29.57 9.67 -13.53
C LYS A 54 -30.01 8.29 -13.08
N ILE A 55 -29.93 7.98 -11.79
CA ILE A 55 -30.41 6.71 -11.24
C ILE A 55 -31.92 6.77 -11.06
N LEU A 56 -32.66 5.86 -11.72
CA LEU A 56 -34.12 5.88 -11.74
C LEU A 56 -34.73 5.05 -10.60
N ASP A 57 -34.19 3.86 -10.36
CA ASP A 57 -34.66 2.93 -9.33
C ASP A 57 -33.53 1.96 -8.91
N GLY A 58 -33.87 0.92 -8.14
CA GLY A 58 -32.91 -0.06 -7.63
C GLY A 58 -32.26 -0.94 -8.69
N CYS A 59 -32.75 -0.94 -9.94
CA CYS A 59 -32.24 -1.83 -11.01
C CYS A 59 -31.99 -1.10 -12.34
N SER A 60 -32.20 0.22 -12.41
CA SER A 60 -32.06 0.94 -13.67
C SER A 60 -31.60 2.38 -13.51
N PHE A 61 -30.98 2.87 -14.58
CA PHE A 61 -30.51 4.24 -14.70
C PHE A 61 -30.74 4.76 -16.12
N GLN A 62 -30.78 6.07 -16.25
CA GLN A 62 -30.89 6.79 -17.49
C GLN A 62 -29.57 7.51 -17.78
N VAL A 63 -29.18 7.51 -19.05
CA VAL A 63 -28.11 8.36 -19.56
C VAL A 63 -28.68 9.25 -20.65
N THR A 64 -28.46 10.56 -20.58
CA THR A 64 -28.92 11.54 -21.55
C THR A 64 -27.78 12.42 -22.05
N GLY A 65 -27.88 12.98 -23.25
CA GLY A 65 -26.83 13.81 -23.83
C GLY A 65 -25.52 13.04 -24.05
N PHE A 66 -25.62 11.77 -24.43
CA PHE A 66 -24.48 10.88 -24.54
C PHE A 66 -23.75 11.07 -25.88
N ASP A 67 -22.51 11.53 -25.79
CA ASP A 67 -21.59 11.66 -26.92
C ASP A 67 -20.37 10.75 -26.71
N MET A 68 -19.94 10.04 -27.75
CA MET A 68 -18.74 9.18 -27.68
C MET A 68 -18.24 8.82 -29.08
N LEU A 69 -16.92 8.88 -29.29
CA LEU A 69 -16.28 8.33 -30.50
C LEU A 69 -16.32 6.79 -30.53
N SER A 70 -16.10 6.19 -31.70
CA SER A 70 -16.09 4.72 -31.86
C SER A 70 -15.12 4.06 -30.88
N GLY A 71 -15.62 3.10 -30.10
CA GLY A 71 -14.79 2.19 -29.31
C GLY A 71 -14.50 0.87 -30.04
N SER A 72 -13.94 -0.11 -29.32
CA SER A 72 -13.99 -1.50 -29.78
C SER A 72 -15.42 -2.05 -29.79
N SER A 73 -15.62 -3.24 -30.35
CA SER A 73 -16.90 -3.97 -30.24
C SER A 73 -17.22 -4.48 -28.82
N GLY A 74 -16.30 -4.30 -27.87
CA GLY A 74 -16.37 -4.77 -26.49
C GLY A 74 -16.67 -3.68 -25.45
N VAL A 75 -17.13 -2.49 -25.86
CA VAL A 75 -17.46 -1.41 -24.91
C VAL A 75 -18.77 -1.70 -24.17
N VAL A 76 -18.73 -1.59 -22.85
CA VAL A 76 -19.85 -1.91 -21.94
C VAL A 76 -19.97 -0.91 -20.79
N PHE A 77 -21.13 -0.90 -20.14
CA PHE A 77 -21.27 -0.31 -18.80
C PHE A 77 -20.62 -1.23 -17.77
N TRP A 78 -19.72 -0.68 -16.97
CA TRP A 78 -18.83 -1.40 -16.07
C TRP A 78 -18.91 -0.86 -14.65
N GLY A 79 -18.86 -1.76 -13.67
CA GLY A 79 -18.91 -1.45 -12.25
C GLY A 79 -17.58 -1.81 -11.60
N ALA A 80 -17.05 -0.90 -10.78
CA ALA A 80 -15.83 -1.11 -10.01
C ALA A 80 -15.95 -0.54 -8.58
N VAL A 81 -15.07 -1.02 -7.70
CA VAL A 81 -15.03 -0.63 -6.28
C VAL A 81 -14.26 0.67 -6.06
N SER A 82 -13.29 0.99 -6.94
CA SER A 82 -12.55 2.25 -6.90
C SER A 82 -12.00 2.62 -8.29
N LEU A 83 -11.40 3.81 -8.40
CA LEU A 83 -10.73 4.30 -9.62
C LEU A 83 -9.31 3.74 -9.81
N ASN A 84 -8.81 2.92 -8.88
CA ASN A 84 -7.49 2.32 -9.01
C ASN A 84 -7.47 1.32 -10.16
N PHE A 85 -6.37 1.27 -10.92
CA PHE A 85 -6.25 0.39 -12.09
C PHE A 85 -6.54 -1.09 -11.77
N SER A 86 -6.07 -1.60 -10.62
CA SER A 86 -6.38 -2.97 -10.18
C SER A 86 -7.89 -3.21 -9.99
N ASP A 87 -8.62 -2.23 -9.43
CA ASP A 87 -10.04 -2.36 -9.13
C ASP A 87 -10.92 -2.15 -10.38
N LEU A 88 -10.49 -1.28 -11.29
CA LEU A 88 -11.13 -1.12 -12.60
C LEU A 88 -10.97 -2.38 -13.44
N THR A 89 -9.76 -2.94 -13.50
CA THR A 89 -9.49 -4.17 -14.28
C THR A 89 -10.18 -5.41 -13.68
N SER A 90 -10.38 -5.44 -12.36
CA SER A 90 -11.11 -6.52 -11.66
C SER A 90 -12.62 -6.26 -11.48
N GLY A 91 -13.14 -5.20 -12.09
CA GLY A 91 -14.56 -4.88 -12.07
C GLY A 91 -15.43 -5.87 -12.86
N PHE A 92 -16.67 -5.50 -13.14
CA PHE A 92 -17.63 -6.39 -13.79
C PHE A 92 -18.63 -5.62 -14.68
N PRO A 93 -19.16 -6.25 -15.74
CA PRO A 93 -20.20 -5.63 -16.56
C PRO A 93 -21.49 -5.51 -15.74
N ILE A 94 -22.10 -4.33 -15.72
CA ILE A 94 -23.31 -4.09 -14.94
C ILE A 94 -24.59 -4.24 -15.76
N SER A 95 -24.48 -4.21 -17.09
CA SER A 95 -25.61 -4.38 -18.02
C SER A 95 -25.23 -5.28 -19.19
N SER A 96 -26.24 -5.94 -19.78
CA SER A 96 -26.09 -6.66 -21.04
C SER A 96 -25.99 -5.74 -22.26
N GLN A 97 -26.34 -4.46 -22.11
CA GLN A 97 -26.28 -3.48 -23.20
C GLN A 97 -24.81 -3.16 -23.55
N ARG A 98 -24.45 -3.38 -24.82
CA ARG A 98 -23.14 -3.00 -25.38
C ARG A 98 -23.22 -1.70 -26.15
N LEU A 99 -22.13 -0.95 -26.18
CA LEU A 99 -22.00 0.28 -26.94
C LEU A 99 -21.20 0.02 -28.22
N ASN A 100 -21.88 -0.39 -29.28
CA ASN A 100 -21.26 -0.90 -30.52
C ASN A 100 -21.47 -0.03 -31.77
N GLN A 101 -22.01 1.19 -31.62
CA GLN A 101 -22.15 2.14 -32.71
C GLN A 101 -20.80 2.82 -33.02
N THR A 102 -20.64 3.27 -34.26
CA THR A 102 -19.44 3.97 -34.74
C THR A 102 -19.25 5.34 -34.09
N ALA A 103 -20.32 6.02 -33.71
CA ALA A 103 -20.28 7.21 -32.87
C ALA A 103 -21.64 7.38 -32.20
N TYR A 104 -21.66 8.04 -31.05
CA TYR A 104 -22.87 8.49 -30.40
C TYR A 104 -22.90 10.01 -30.39
N GLU A 105 -24.05 10.56 -30.78
CA GLU A 105 -24.29 12.00 -30.85
C GLU A 105 -25.62 12.30 -30.16
N ASN A 106 -25.56 12.99 -29.02
CA ASN A 106 -26.69 13.37 -28.18
C ASN A 106 -27.66 12.21 -27.89
N ALA A 107 -27.11 11.01 -27.71
CA ALA A 107 -27.90 9.81 -27.53
C ALA A 107 -28.50 9.76 -26.11
N SER A 108 -29.61 9.03 -25.96
CA SER A 108 -30.22 8.79 -24.66
C SER A 108 -30.60 7.32 -24.50
N PHE A 109 -30.26 6.74 -23.36
CA PHE A 109 -30.48 5.33 -23.05
C PHE A 109 -31.16 5.18 -21.70
N SER A 110 -31.99 4.14 -21.58
CA SER A 110 -32.41 3.60 -20.29
C SER A 110 -31.77 2.22 -20.15
N VAL A 111 -30.91 2.08 -19.14
CA VAL A 111 -30.05 0.92 -18.95
C VAL A 111 -30.55 0.13 -17.74
N GLN A 112 -30.75 -1.17 -17.95
CA GLN A 112 -31.16 -2.12 -16.91
C GLN A 112 -29.92 -2.87 -16.40
N LEU A 113 -29.84 -3.02 -15.07
CA LEU A 113 -28.81 -3.79 -14.40
C LEU A 113 -29.05 -5.30 -14.58
N LEU A 114 -27.97 -6.09 -14.52
CA LEU A 114 -28.06 -7.55 -14.48
C LEU A 114 -28.72 -8.02 -13.16
N PRO A 115 -29.41 -9.18 -13.14
CA PRO A 115 -30.24 -9.61 -12.00
C PRO A 115 -29.51 -9.75 -10.65
N ASP A 116 -28.21 -10.06 -10.66
CA ASP A 116 -27.40 -10.28 -9.46
C ASP A 116 -26.64 -9.02 -8.99
N ILE A 117 -26.80 -7.89 -9.68
CA ILE A 117 -26.06 -6.66 -9.43
C ILE A 117 -26.93 -5.67 -8.65
N THR A 118 -26.36 -5.12 -7.58
CA THR A 118 -26.99 -4.08 -6.75
C THR A 118 -26.12 -2.84 -6.69
N TRP A 119 -26.74 -1.66 -6.54
CA TRP A 119 -26.03 -0.39 -6.45
C TRP A 119 -24.95 -0.33 -5.35
N ASP A 120 -25.11 -1.06 -4.24
CA ASP A 120 -24.12 -1.12 -3.14
C ASP A 120 -22.78 -1.74 -3.54
N GLN A 121 -22.71 -2.46 -4.66
CA GLN A 121 -21.49 -3.08 -5.18
C GLN A 121 -20.74 -2.15 -6.15
N ILE A 122 -21.37 -1.06 -6.58
CA ILE A 122 -20.87 -0.15 -7.61
C ILE A 122 -20.49 1.16 -6.93
N ASN A 123 -19.20 1.44 -6.82
CA ASN A 123 -18.71 2.74 -6.38
C ASN A 123 -18.34 3.62 -7.57
N VAL A 124 -17.91 2.99 -8.65
CA VAL A 124 -17.55 3.65 -9.90
C VAL A 124 -18.34 2.97 -11.01
N LEU A 125 -19.11 3.76 -11.75
CA LEU A 125 -19.75 3.34 -12.99
C LEU A 125 -18.93 3.90 -14.15
N SER A 126 -18.30 3.02 -14.92
CA SER A 126 -17.41 3.36 -16.04
C SER A 126 -17.99 2.89 -17.37
N ILE A 127 -17.66 3.62 -18.45
CA ILE A 127 -17.75 3.12 -19.82
C ILE A 127 -16.41 2.48 -20.16
N TRP A 128 -16.38 1.15 -20.21
CA TRP A 128 -15.14 0.39 -20.26
C TRP A 128 -15.01 -0.40 -21.57
N ASP A 129 -13.84 -0.31 -22.20
CA ASP A 129 -13.45 -1.16 -23.32
C ASP A 129 -12.72 -2.41 -22.81
N ILE A 130 -13.42 -3.55 -22.84
CA ILE A 130 -12.87 -4.85 -22.41
C ILE A 130 -11.67 -5.25 -23.26
N ALA A 131 -11.69 -4.98 -24.57
CA ALA A 131 -10.65 -5.43 -25.49
C ALA A 131 -9.32 -4.70 -25.27
N ARG A 132 -9.38 -3.47 -24.75
CA ARG A 132 -8.22 -2.61 -24.51
C ARG A 132 -7.95 -2.32 -23.05
N THR A 133 -8.71 -2.95 -22.14
CA THR A 133 -8.67 -2.69 -20.69
C THR A 133 -8.58 -1.19 -20.39
N SER A 134 -9.50 -0.42 -20.96
CA SER A 134 -9.42 1.05 -20.97
C SER A 134 -10.73 1.67 -20.53
N ASP A 135 -10.64 2.63 -19.61
CA ASP A 135 -11.75 3.49 -19.21
C ASP A 135 -11.93 4.63 -20.23
N PHE A 136 -13.15 4.82 -20.73
CA PHE A 136 -13.51 5.95 -21.58
C PHE A 136 -14.06 7.11 -20.75
N GLY A 137 -14.56 6.82 -19.55
CA GLY A 137 -14.97 7.80 -18.57
C GLY A 137 -15.97 7.21 -17.60
N HIS A 138 -16.13 7.89 -16.46
CA HIS A 138 -16.79 7.30 -15.31
C HIS A 138 -17.56 8.31 -14.46
N VAL A 139 -18.44 7.78 -13.61
CA VAL A 139 -19.14 8.49 -12.54
C VAL A 139 -18.82 7.80 -11.22
N THR A 140 -18.44 8.59 -10.21
CA THR A 140 -18.27 8.12 -8.84
C THR A 140 -19.57 8.28 -8.06
N LEU A 141 -20.00 7.20 -7.41
CA LEU A 141 -21.21 7.16 -6.59
C LEU A 141 -20.86 7.44 -5.12
N PRO A 142 -21.63 8.29 -4.42
CA PRO A 142 -21.32 8.65 -3.04
C PRO A 142 -21.53 7.48 -2.08
N GLN A 143 -20.52 7.17 -1.27
CA GLN A 143 -20.65 6.20 -0.18
C GLN A 143 -21.16 6.86 1.11
N ASN A 144 -21.95 6.12 1.89
CA ASN A 144 -22.40 6.52 3.23
C ASN A 144 -21.18 6.83 4.13
N GLY A 145 -20.82 8.11 4.26
CA GLY A 145 -19.97 8.60 5.35
C GLY A 145 -18.61 9.20 5.00
N SER A 146 -18.28 9.51 3.74
CA SER A 146 -17.11 10.37 3.45
C SER A 146 -17.38 11.30 2.27
N GLY A 147 -18.00 12.44 2.56
CA GLY A 147 -18.05 13.56 1.63
C GLY A 147 -16.68 14.24 1.54
N SER A 148 -15.77 13.66 0.76
CA SER A 148 -14.78 14.48 0.06
C SER A 148 -15.30 14.67 -1.35
N ILE A 149 -16.00 15.78 -1.57
CA ILE A 149 -16.23 16.32 -2.91
C ILE A 149 -14.83 16.54 -3.47
N SER A 150 -14.35 15.65 -4.35
CA SER A 150 -13.18 16.00 -5.15
C SER A 150 -13.64 17.18 -6.00
N ASP A 151 -12.88 18.26 -5.93
CA ASP A 151 -13.08 19.50 -6.67
C ASP A 151 -12.91 19.18 -8.17
N SER A 152 -13.93 18.55 -8.77
CA SER A 152 -13.98 18.28 -10.19
C SER A 152 -14.18 19.63 -10.85
N VAL A 153 -13.11 20.16 -11.44
CA VAL A 153 -13.17 21.31 -12.33
C VAL A 153 -14.35 21.08 -13.27
N HIS A 154 -15.41 21.87 -13.12
CA HIS A 154 -16.60 21.79 -13.94
C HIS A 154 -16.18 22.08 -15.39
N THR A 155 -16.03 21.04 -16.21
CA THR A 155 -15.85 21.15 -17.67
C THR A 155 -17.18 21.38 -18.39
N VAL A 156 -18.25 21.62 -17.63
CA VAL A 156 -19.61 21.77 -18.12
C VAL A 156 -19.85 23.24 -18.43
N PHE A 157 -20.15 23.51 -19.69
CA PHE A 157 -20.58 24.81 -20.15
C PHE A 157 -22.07 24.77 -20.47
N ASP A 158 -22.79 25.81 -20.06
CA ASP A 158 -24.21 26.00 -20.32
C ASP A 158 -24.48 26.30 -21.80
N ASN A 159 -23.50 26.88 -22.49
CA ASN A 159 -23.65 27.32 -23.87
C ASN A 159 -22.50 26.83 -24.76
N CYS A 160 -22.81 26.54 -26.01
CA CYS A 160 -21.83 26.18 -27.02
C CYS A 160 -22.26 26.58 -28.44
N LYS A 161 -21.27 27.02 -29.24
CA LYS A 161 -21.44 27.36 -30.65
C LYS A 161 -20.32 26.73 -31.48
N ASN A 162 -20.69 26.02 -32.55
CA ASN A 162 -19.74 25.57 -33.55
C ASN A 162 -19.25 26.76 -34.39
N LEU A 163 -17.93 26.90 -34.52
CA LEU A 163 -17.26 27.95 -35.29
C LEU A 163 -16.85 27.42 -36.67
N SER A 164 -16.29 26.21 -36.70
CA SER A 164 -16.00 25.39 -37.88
C SER A 164 -16.27 23.91 -37.57
N ASP A 165 -16.08 23.03 -38.56
CA ASP A 165 -16.25 21.58 -38.40
C ASP A 165 -15.36 20.97 -37.32
N ASN A 166 -14.22 21.61 -37.03
CA ASN A 166 -13.21 21.14 -36.08
C ASN A 166 -12.89 22.14 -34.96
N TYR A 167 -13.67 23.21 -34.80
CA TYR A 167 -13.45 24.23 -33.78
C TYR A 167 -14.78 24.77 -33.24
N ARG A 168 -14.94 24.76 -31.92
CA ARG A 168 -16.12 25.27 -31.22
C ARG A 168 -15.75 26.10 -30.00
N VAL A 169 -16.65 27.00 -29.64
CA VAL A 169 -16.55 27.83 -28.44
C VAL A 169 -17.66 27.47 -27.46
N ARG A 170 -17.28 27.36 -26.19
CA ARG A 170 -18.17 27.10 -25.06
C ARG A 170 -18.09 28.26 -24.08
N TRP A 171 -19.18 28.62 -23.41
CA TRP A 171 -19.11 29.66 -22.39
C TRP A 171 -20.14 29.57 -21.26
N ASN A 172 -19.70 30.03 -20.08
CA ASN A 172 -20.52 30.28 -18.90
C ASN A 172 -20.46 31.76 -18.57
N LEU A 173 -21.62 32.38 -18.40
CA LEU A 173 -21.76 33.80 -18.11
C LEU A 173 -22.14 34.01 -16.64
N ASN A 174 -21.31 34.74 -15.90
CA ASN A 174 -21.64 35.19 -14.54
C ASN A 174 -21.66 36.72 -14.48
N VAL A 175 -22.86 37.29 -14.64
CA VAL A 175 -23.06 38.74 -14.64
C VAL A 175 -22.86 39.34 -13.23
N GLU A 176 -23.22 38.61 -12.17
CA GLU A 176 -23.12 39.08 -10.79
C GLU A 176 -21.66 39.27 -10.35
N GLU A 177 -20.79 38.33 -10.73
CA GLU A 177 -19.37 38.36 -10.41
C GLU A 177 -18.51 39.04 -11.51
N ASN A 178 -19.15 39.61 -12.54
CA ASN A 178 -18.49 40.35 -13.63
C ASN A 178 -17.45 39.52 -14.41
N TRP A 179 -17.72 38.24 -14.71
CA TRP A 179 -16.84 37.42 -15.55
C TRP A 179 -17.57 36.52 -16.55
N ILE A 180 -16.87 36.21 -17.63
CA ILE A 180 -17.22 35.17 -18.59
C ILE A 180 -16.10 34.13 -18.62
N GLU A 181 -16.48 32.86 -18.53
CA GLU A 181 -15.56 31.73 -18.73
C GLU A 181 -15.78 31.18 -20.13
N ILE A 182 -14.70 31.05 -20.90
CA ILE A 182 -14.71 30.62 -22.30
C ILE A 182 -13.86 29.37 -22.42
N GLY A 183 -14.42 28.33 -23.03
CA GLY A 183 -13.75 27.11 -23.45
C GLY A 183 -13.57 27.10 -24.95
N LEU A 184 -12.32 27.06 -25.41
CA LEU A 184 -11.95 26.85 -26.80
C LEU A 184 -11.68 25.37 -27.01
N GLU A 185 -12.45 24.74 -27.88
CA GLU A 185 -12.38 23.30 -28.12
C GLU A 185 -12.17 23.00 -29.60
N ALA A 186 -11.02 22.43 -29.96
CA ALA A 186 -10.70 22.13 -31.35
C ALA A 186 -10.06 20.75 -31.56
N ALA A 187 -10.48 20.05 -32.61
CA ALA A 187 -9.74 18.91 -33.19
C ALA A 187 -8.58 19.46 -34.01
N ALA A 188 -7.48 19.76 -33.32
CA ALA A 188 -6.29 20.37 -33.89
C ALA A 188 -5.00 19.84 -33.23
N PRO A 189 -3.90 19.70 -34.00
CA PRO A 189 -2.59 19.34 -33.45
C PRO A 189 -2.07 20.35 -32.42
N THR A 190 -1.17 19.94 -31.54
CA THR A 190 -0.56 20.81 -30.51
C THR A 190 0.25 21.98 -31.07
N THR A 191 0.62 21.91 -32.35
CA THR A 191 1.29 22.98 -33.09
C THR A 191 0.36 24.11 -33.49
N TYR A 192 -0.95 23.99 -33.25
CA TYR A 192 -1.94 25.01 -33.58
C TYR A 192 -2.25 25.93 -32.39
N TYR A 193 -2.57 27.18 -32.68
CA TYR A 193 -3.22 28.10 -31.77
C TYR A 193 -4.72 28.14 -32.03
N MET A 194 -5.47 28.35 -30.96
CA MET A 194 -6.88 28.69 -30.96
C MET A 194 -7.00 30.15 -30.54
N ALA A 195 -7.71 30.94 -31.33
CA ALA A 195 -7.98 32.33 -31.04
C ALA A 195 -9.49 32.60 -31.01
N PHE A 196 -9.92 33.41 -30.06
CA PHE A 196 -11.29 33.89 -29.94
C PHE A 196 -11.30 35.28 -29.30
N GLY A 197 -12.16 36.17 -29.80
CA GLY A 197 -12.20 37.54 -29.32
C GLY A 197 -13.37 38.37 -29.84
N TRP A 198 -13.44 39.60 -29.37
CA TRP A 198 -14.48 40.57 -29.71
C TRP A 198 -13.93 41.61 -30.69
N ALA A 199 -14.72 41.89 -31.73
CA ALA A 199 -14.41 42.98 -32.65
C ALA A 199 -14.81 44.33 -32.04
N ASN A 200 -14.06 45.37 -32.39
CA ASN A 200 -14.40 46.73 -31.98
C ASN A 200 -15.72 47.16 -32.66
N PRO A 201 -16.79 47.50 -31.91
CA PRO A 201 -18.09 47.85 -32.49
C PRO A 201 -18.03 49.11 -33.40
N ASN A 202 -17.00 49.95 -33.25
CA ASN A 202 -16.80 51.13 -34.08
C ASN A 202 -16.17 50.83 -35.46
N ARG A 203 -15.74 49.59 -35.71
CA ARG A 203 -15.07 49.15 -36.94
C ARG A 203 -15.96 48.13 -37.66
N THR A 204 -16.38 48.43 -38.90
CA THR A 204 -17.26 47.53 -39.68
C THR A 204 -16.58 46.83 -40.87
N LYS A 205 -15.33 47.19 -41.21
CA LYS A 205 -14.60 46.65 -42.38
C LYS A 205 -13.28 45.96 -42.05
N GLU A 206 -12.57 46.39 -41.01
CA GLU A 206 -11.30 45.82 -40.56
C GLU A 206 -11.49 45.25 -39.15
N LEU A 207 -12.27 44.17 -39.06
CA LEU A 207 -12.72 43.63 -37.78
C LEU A 207 -11.56 43.19 -36.87
N MET A 208 -10.44 42.76 -37.47
CA MET A 208 -9.21 42.34 -36.76
C MET A 208 -8.41 43.51 -36.17
N SER A 209 -8.57 44.72 -36.70
CA SER A 209 -7.86 45.89 -36.21
C SER A 209 -8.48 46.37 -34.90
N GLU A 210 -7.69 46.51 -33.85
CA GLU A 210 -8.14 46.94 -32.50
C GLU A 210 -9.15 45.98 -31.85
N ALA A 211 -9.12 44.71 -32.26
CA ALA A 211 -9.90 43.66 -31.62
C ALA A 211 -9.24 43.18 -30.33
N ASP A 212 -10.08 42.75 -29.40
CA ASP A 212 -9.68 42.13 -28.14
C ASP A 212 -9.76 40.61 -28.31
N VAL A 213 -8.61 39.98 -28.54
CA VAL A 213 -8.50 38.56 -28.90
C VAL A 213 -7.60 37.83 -27.93
N THR A 214 -8.13 36.76 -27.36
CA THR A 214 -7.33 35.79 -26.62
C THR A 214 -6.80 34.74 -27.58
N VAL A 215 -5.50 34.50 -27.52
CA VAL A 215 -4.82 33.43 -28.28
C VAL A 215 -4.24 32.41 -27.30
N ALA A 216 -4.54 31.14 -27.51
CA ALA A 216 -4.14 30.05 -26.64
C ALA A 216 -3.54 28.87 -27.43
N SER A 217 -2.54 28.21 -26.84
CA SER A 217 -1.86 27.03 -27.39
C SER A 217 -1.34 26.13 -26.25
N PHE A 218 -1.04 24.86 -26.55
CA PHE A 218 -0.54 23.87 -25.57
C PHE A 218 0.99 23.89 -25.34
N THR A 219 1.68 24.91 -25.83
CA THR A 219 3.11 25.16 -25.54
C THR A 219 3.27 25.67 -24.10
N GLU A 220 4.42 25.43 -23.44
CA GLU A 220 4.65 25.69 -21.98
C GLU A 220 4.31 27.11 -21.48
N GLU A 221 4.03 28.06 -22.37
CA GLU A 221 3.40 29.34 -22.08
C GLU A 221 2.23 29.57 -23.06
N GLY A 222 0.98 29.56 -22.59
CA GLY A 222 -0.20 29.59 -23.47
C GLY A 222 -1.49 30.13 -22.85
N VAL A 223 -1.58 31.46 -22.73
CA VAL A 223 -2.75 32.35 -22.92
C VAL A 223 -2.10 33.73 -23.14
N CYS A 224 -2.23 34.35 -24.32
CA CYS A 224 -1.62 35.65 -24.60
C CYS A 224 -2.13 36.71 -23.61
N PRO A 225 -1.29 37.24 -22.71
CA PRO A 225 -1.67 38.38 -21.90
C PRO A 225 -1.07 39.65 -22.50
N ASP A 226 -1.75 40.79 -22.33
CA ASP A 226 -1.30 42.12 -22.77
C ASP A 226 0.14 42.50 -22.34
N VAL A 227 0.67 41.75 -21.37
CA VAL A 227 2.04 41.79 -20.84
C VAL A 227 3.13 41.70 -21.91
N ILE A 228 2.87 41.00 -23.04
CA ILE A 228 3.86 40.87 -24.12
C ILE A 228 4.03 42.19 -24.89
N TYR A 229 2.99 43.02 -24.95
CA TYR A 229 2.98 44.26 -25.73
C TYR A 229 3.36 45.50 -24.92
N GLU A 230 3.15 45.50 -23.60
CA GLU A 230 3.55 46.60 -22.73
C GLU A 230 4.22 46.07 -21.45
N ASN A 231 5.54 46.26 -21.37
CA ASN A 231 6.33 45.92 -20.19
C ASN A 231 5.75 46.64 -18.97
N SER A 232 5.47 45.89 -17.90
CA SER A 232 5.05 46.38 -16.57
C SER A 232 6.05 47.41 -16.03
N LYS A 233 5.91 48.68 -16.43
CA LYS A 233 6.73 49.77 -15.88
C LYS A 233 6.07 50.48 -14.70
N ASN A 234 4.76 50.29 -14.47
CA ASN A 234 4.00 51.07 -13.49
C ASN A 234 3.15 50.25 -12.49
N GLY A 235 3.33 48.93 -12.39
CA GLY A 235 2.62 48.11 -11.39
C GLY A 235 1.10 48.01 -11.58
N MET A 236 0.55 48.45 -12.71
CA MET A 236 -0.80 48.11 -13.14
C MET A 236 -0.78 46.70 -13.73
N MET A 237 -1.54 45.77 -13.15
CA MET A 237 -1.80 44.47 -13.76
C MET A 237 -2.61 44.72 -15.04
N VAL A 238 -1.93 44.64 -16.19
CA VAL A 238 -2.55 44.73 -17.53
C VAL A 238 -3.26 43.42 -17.88
N ASN A 239 -2.83 42.30 -17.28
CA ASN A 239 -3.42 40.99 -17.56
C ASN A 239 -4.69 40.75 -16.74
N ASN A 240 -5.84 40.81 -17.40
CA ASN A 240 -7.16 40.51 -16.82
C ASN A 240 -7.72 39.15 -17.26
N THR A 241 -7.05 38.45 -18.20
CA THR A 241 -7.48 37.17 -18.73
C THR A 241 -6.66 36.06 -18.07
N ARG A 242 -7.36 35.12 -17.43
CA ARG A 242 -6.73 34.07 -16.62
C ARG A 242 -7.03 32.69 -17.20
N LEU A 243 -5.98 31.92 -17.48
CA LEU A 243 -6.10 30.50 -17.74
C LEU A 243 -6.72 29.79 -16.52
N VAL A 244 -7.79 29.04 -16.75
CA VAL A 244 -8.46 28.22 -15.73
C VAL A 244 -7.96 26.79 -15.82
N TYR A 245 -8.01 26.23 -17.02
CA TYR A 245 -7.77 24.81 -17.25
C TYR A 245 -7.40 24.56 -18.72
N GLY A 246 -6.62 23.53 -19.00
CA GLY A 246 -6.32 23.11 -20.36
C GLY A 246 -6.02 21.62 -20.41
N HIS A 247 -6.60 20.91 -21.37
CA HIS A 247 -6.29 19.50 -21.62
C HIS A 247 -6.40 19.16 -23.11
N ARG A 248 -5.64 18.16 -23.54
CA ARG A 248 -5.82 17.51 -24.84
C ARG A 248 -6.13 16.03 -24.63
N ARG A 249 -7.18 15.53 -25.30
CA ARG A 249 -7.66 14.14 -25.25
C ARG A 249 -8.19 13.73 -26.62
N ASP A 250 -7.74 12.58 -27.13
CA ASP A 250 -8.14 11.99 -28.40
C ASP A 250 -7.99 12.95 -29.59
N GLY A 251 -6.89 13.71 -29.62
CA GLY A 251 -6.63 14.69 -30.67
C GLY A 251 -7.33 16.04 -30.50
N VAL A 252 -8.20 16.17 -29.49
CA VAL A 252 -9.01 17.37 -29.23
C VAL A 252 -8.46 18.15 -28.06
N SER A 253 -8.22 19.43 -28.33
CA SER A 253 -7.66 20.43 -27.44
C SER A 253 -8.78 21.25 -26.80
N LEU A 254 -8.93 21.23 -25.47
CA LEU A 254 -9.81 22.15 -24.72
C LEU A 254 -8.97 23.09 -23.86
N ILE A 255 -9.09 24.40 -24.08
CA ILE A 255 -8.49 25.44 -23.23
C ILE A 255 -9.59 26.33 -22.66
N MET A 256 -9.63 26.45 -21.34
CA MET A 256 -10.57 27.26 -20.58
C MET A 256 -9.86 28.48 -19.99
N PHE A 257 -10.40 29.67 -20.24
CA PHE A 257 -9.93 30.91 -19.63
C PHE A 257 -11.11 31.76 -19.15
N ARG A 258 -10.84 32.63 -18.17
CA ARG A 258 -11.79 33.60 -17.62
C ARG A 258 -11.35 35.01 -17.97
N LYS A 259 -12.31 35.85 -18.36
CA LYS A 259 -12.12 37.27 -18.64
C LYS A 259 -13.22 38.08 -17.94
N PRO A 260 -12.92 39.27 -17.37
CA PRO A 260 -13.96 40.12 -16.82
C PRO A 260 -14.84 40.71 -17.93
N LEU A 261 -16.14 40.87 -17.66
CA LEU A 261 -17.06 41.49 -18.63
C LEU A 261 -16.69 42.97 -18.86
N ASN A 262 -16.33 43.66 -17.79
CA ASN A 262 -15.87 45.04 -17.84
C ASN A 262 -14.46 45.16 -17.23
N SER A 263 -13.44 45.29 -18.08
CA SER A 263 -12.04 45.45 -17.65
C SER A 263 -11.74 46.88 -17.17
N THR A 264 -10.78 46.99 -16.25
CA THR A 264 -10.18 48.28 -15.83
C THR A 264 -9.23 48.85 -16.88
N ASP A 265 -8.63 47.99 -17.70
CA ASP A 265 -7.89 48.43 -18.89
C ASP A 265 -8.90 48.77 -19.99
N LYS A 266 -8.75 49.95 -20.61
CA LYS A 266 -9.57 50.44 -21.72
C LYS A 266 -8.77 50.61 -23.01
N LYS A 267 -7.48 50.35 -22.95
CA LYS A 267 -6.53 50.51 -24.05
C LYS A 267 -6.45 49.24 -24.89
N TYR A 268 -6.45 48.07 -24.24
CA TYR A 268 -6.33 46.77 -24.90
C TYR A 268 -7.62 45.93 -24.81
N ASP A 269 -8.40 46.10 -23.75
CA ASP A 269 -9.64 45.35 -23.55
C ASP A 269 -10.90 46.06 -24.07
N LEU A 270 -11.77 45.27 -24.70
CA LEU A 270 -13.14 45.67 -25.02
C LEU A 270 -14.12 45.16 -23.94
N PRO A 271 -15.12 45.97 -23.55
CA PRO A 271 -16.18 45.52 -22.66
C PRO A 271 -17.11 44.53 -23.38
N VAL A 272 -17.53 43.49 -22.67
CA VAL A 272 -18.51 42.51 -23.11
C VAL A 272 -19.88 42.92 -22.57
N TYR A 273 -20.81 43.25 -23.47
CA TYR A 273 -22.20 43.60 -23.15
C TYR A 273 -23.09 42.37 -23.26
N PRO A 274 -23.51 41.75 -22.14
CA PRO A 274 -24.05 40.39 -22.22
C PRO A 274 -25.38 40.26 -22.97
N ASN A 275 -26.20 41.31 -22.96
CA ASN A 275 -27.54 41.31 -23.55
C ASN A 275 -27.57 41.87 -24.99
N GLU A 276 -26.41 42.24 -25.54
CA GLU A 276 -26.30 42.83 -26.87
C GLU A 276 -25.72 41.83 -27.86
N ASP A 277 -26.11 41.98 -29.12
CA ASP A 277 -25.57 41.23 -30.23
C ASP A 277 -24.16 41.76 -30.56
N MET A 278 -23.14 41.04 -30.13
CA MET A 278 -21.75 41.44 -30.31
C MET A 278 -21.08 40.66 -31.44
N MET A 279 -20.26 41.35 -32.24
CA MET A 279 -19.46 40.66 -33.26
C MET A 279 -18.21 40.04 -32.62
N VAL A 280 -18.08 38.73 -32.77
CA VAL A 280 -16.92 37.96 -32.31
C VAL A 280 -16.16 37.41 -33.50
N MET A 281 -14.87 37.15 -33.30
CA MET A 281 -13.97 36.60 -34.30
C MET A 281 -13.19 35.44 -33.71
N TRP A 282 -12.76 34.55 -34.58
CA TRP A 282 -12.03 33.37 -34.20
C TRP A 282 -11.03 32.98 -35.29
N ALA A 283 -9.98 32.30 -34.88
CA ALA A 283 -9.01 31.71 -35.79
C ALA A 283 -8.41 30.44 -35.20
N LEU A 284 -8.07 29.50 -36.08
CA LEU A 284 -7.34 28.28 -35.81
C LEU A 284 -6.19 28.21 -36.83
N GLY A 285 -4.96 28.21 -36.36
CA GLY A 285 -3.79 28.24 -37.26
C GLY A 285 -2.51 27.76 -36.61
N LEU A 286 -1.44 27.64 -37.39
CA LEU A 286 -0.15 27.13 -36.90
C LEU A 286 0.58 28.14 -36.02
N MET A 287 1.32 27.64 -35.02
CA MET A 287 2.31 28.41 -34.28
C MET A 287 3.66 28.38 -34.99
N LYS A 288 4.41 29.49 -34.89
CA LYS A 288 5.78 29.62 -35.37
C LYS A 288 6.73 29.32 -34.20
N PRO A 289 7.67 28.39 -34.34
CA PRO A 289 8.62 28.06 -33.28
C PRO A 289 9.58 29.21 -32.96
N PRO A 290 10.15 29.25 -31.73
CA PRO A 290 11.20 30.19 -31.34
C PRO A 290 12.40 30.13 -32.28
N ASN A 291 13.11 31.25 -32.43
CA ASN A 291 14.36 31.33 -33.20
C ASN A 291 15.40 32.17 -32.45
N GLU A 292 16.63 32.27 -32.96
CA GLU A 292 17.76 32.97 -32.29
C GLU A 292 17.44 34.41 -31.85
N ASN A 293 16.43 35.06 -32.47
CA ASN A 293 16.01 36.43 -32.16
C ASN A 293 14.71 36.53 -31.34
N ARG A 294 14.00 35.42 -31.06
CA ARG A 294 12.72 35.41 -30.34
C ARG A 294 12.59 34.15 -29.50
N SER A 295 12.47 34.32 -28.17
CA SER A 295 12.36 33.24 -27.20
C SER A 295 10.97 32.58 -27.10
N HIS A 296 9.94 33.13 -27.74
CA HIS A 296 8.55 32.65 -27.60
C HIS A 296 7.93 32.23 -28.94
N PHE A 297 6.96 31.31 -28.88
CA PHE A 297 6.16 30.90 -30.03
C PHE A 297 5.23 32.05 -30.46
N LEU A 298 5.00 32.21 -31.76
CA LEU A 298 4.12 33.26 -32.29
C LEU A 298 3.07 32.70 -33.25
N PRO A 299 1.82 33.18 -33.22
CA PRO A 299 0.81 32.78 -34.20
C PRO A 299 1.28 33.06 -35.63
N GLN A 300 1.23 32.05 -36.50
CA GLN A 300 1.41 32.24 -37.94
C GLN A 300 0.13 32.83 -38.55
N PHE A 301 0.29 33.42 -39.73
CA PHE A 301 -0.81 33.99 -40.49
C PHE A 301 -1.85 32.93 -40.82
N HIS A 302 -3.11 33.19 -40.46
CA HIS A 302 -4.21 32.24 -40.63
C HIS A 302 -4.91 32.28 -42.01
N GLY A 303 -4.38 33.00 -43.00
CA GLY A 303 -4.91 33.02 -44.38
C GLY A 303 -4.14 32.11 -45.36
N GLY A 304 -3.58 31.01 -44.87
CA GLY A 304 -2.75 30.03 -45.61
C GLY A 304 -3.51 28.75 -46.04
N PRO A 305 -2.83 27.69 -46.50
CA PRO A 305 -3.42 26.51 -47.17
C PRO A 305 -4.35 25.66 -46.27
N GLU A 306 -5.00 24.64 -46.88
CA GLU A 306 -5.94 23.70 -46.24
C GLU A 306 -5.52 23.32 -44.81
N LYS A 307 -6.47 23.41 -43.86
CA LYS A 307 -6.37 23.20 -42.39
C LYS A 307 -6.18 24.44 -41.51
N VAL A 308 -6.16 25.64 -42.08
CA VAL A 308 -6.24 26.90 -41.31
C VAL A 308 -7.62 27.52 -41.48
N ALA A 309 -8.33 27.80 -40.38
CA ALA A 309 -9.71 28.28 -40.40
C ALA A 309 -9.85 29.58 -39.61
N TYR A 310 -10.62 30.54 -40.14
CA TYR A 310 -10.91 31.78 -39.45
C TYR A 310 -12.29 32.28 -39.87
N GLY A 311 -12.91 33.09 -39.01
CA GLY A 311 -14.23 33.61 -39.27
C GLY A 311 -14.67 34.64 -38.24
N HIS A 312 -15.90 35.11 -38.43
CA HIS A 312 -16.58 36.01 -37.51
C HIS A 312 -18.06 35.64 -37.47
N LEU A 313 -18.70 35.87 -36.33
CA LEU A 313 -20.14 35.69 -36.16
C LEU A 313 -20.69 36.71 -35.17
N VAL A 314 -22.01 36.86 -35.14
CA VAL A 314 -22.70 37.67 -34.12
C VAL A 314 -23.13 36.74 -32.99
N LEU A 315 -22.77 37.09 -31.76
CA LEU A 315 -23.02 36.30 -30.57
C LEU A 315 -23.71 37.16 -29.50
N ASN A 316 -24.84 36.67 -29.00
CA ASN A 316 -25.48 37.17 -27.79
C ASN A 316 -25.14 36.21 -26.64
N VAL A 317 -24.24 36.61 -25.74
CA VAL A 317 -23.70 35.68 -24.73
C VAL A 317 -24.70 35.35 -23.61
N SER A 318 -25.80 36.09 -23.46
CA SER A 318 -26.86 35.78 -22.50
C SER A 318 -27.92 34.81 -23.05
N GLU A 319 -27.94 34.59 -24.37
CA GLU A 319 -28.85 33.63 -24.99
C GLU A 319 -28.38 32.20 -24.69
N LYS A 320 -29.34 31.34 -24.29
CA LYS A 320 -29.05 29.90 -24.13
C LYS A 320 -28.98 29.22 -25.48
N VAL A 321 -27.77 28.84 -25.90
CA VAL A 321 -27.51 28.18 -27.18
C VAL A 321 -26.58 27.00 -26.96
N ASP A 322 -26.95 25.82 -27.45
CA ASP A 322 -26.07 24.65 -27.50
C ASP A 322 -26.20 23.97 -28.87
N ASP A 323 -25.35 24.42 -29.81
CA ASP A 323 -25.28 23.89 -31.17
C ASP A 323 -24.20 22.81 -31.34
N CYS A 324 -23.53 22.43 -30.24
CA CYS A 324 -22.34 21.60 -30.28
C CYS A 324 -22.66 20.13 -29.99
N PHE A 325 -23.32 19.48 -30.94
CA PHE A 325 -23.66 18.07 -30.84
C PHE A 325 -22.48 17.18 -31.22
N GLY A 326 -22.31 16.06 -30.51
CA GLY A 326 -21.37 15.02 -30.87
C GLY A 326 -19.89 15.29 -30.52
N PRO A 327 -19.06 14.24 -30.62
CA PRO A 327 -17.61 14.37 -30.48
C PRO A 327 -16.98 15.05 -31.72
N LEU A 328 -15.82 15.68 -31.54
CA LEU A 328 -15.02 16.20 -32.66
C LEU A 328 -14.06 15.11 -33.14
N ASP A 329 -14.19 14.64 -34.38
CA ASP A 329 -13.25 13.67 -34.92
C ASP A 329 -11.94 14.37 -35.35
N ALA A 330 -10.82 13.96 -34.78
CA ALA A 330 -9.51 14.51 -35.11
C ALA A 330 -8.76 13.53 -36.01
N ASP A 331 -8.18 13.98 -37.12
CA ASP A 331 -7.30 13.15 -37.97
C ASP A 331 -6.11 12.56 -37.17
N ASP A 332 -5.73 13.23 -36.09
CA ASP A 332 -4.58 12.95 -35.22
C ASP A 332 -5.05 12.53 -33.83
N ILE A 333 -5.72 11.38 -33.75
CA ILE A 333 -6.22 10.76 -32.50
C ILE A 333 -5.05 10.30 -31.61
N GLU A 334 -3.85 10.14 -32.18
CA GLU A 334 -2.64 9.69 -31.49
C GLU A 334 -1.99 10.85 -30.70
N ASP A 335 -2.61 11.25 -29.59
CA ASP A 335 -1.99 12.12 -28.58
C ASP A 335 -0.67 11.51 -28.08
N GLN A 336 0.51 11.78 -28.69
CA GLN A 336 1.87 11.38 -28.23
C GLN A 336 1.84 10.32 -27.11
N GLU A 337 1.39 9.12 -27.47
CA GLU A 337 0.70 8.28 -26.49
C GLU A 337 1.67 7.67 -25.50
N LEU A 338 1.27 7.67 -24.22
CA LEU A 338 1.88 6.82 -23.22
C LEU A 338 1.69 5.35 -23.64
N ILE A 339 2.77 4.65 -23.94
CA ILE A 339 2.75 3.21 -24.15
C ILE A 339 3.14 2.54 -22.85
N ILE A 340 2.25 1.74 -22.28
CA ILE A 340 2.56 0.87 -21.15
C ILE A 340 3.14 -0.42 -21.74
N ALA A 341 4.38 -0.73 -21.36
CA ALA A 341 5.06 -1.93 -21.82
C ALA A 341 4.55 -3.15 -21.04
N ASP A 342 4.08 -4.16 -21.77
CA ASP A 342 3.66 -5.45 -21.22
C ASP A 342 4.72 -6.52 -21.52
N THR A 343 4.84 -7.49 -20.63
CA THR A 343 5.82 -8.59 -20.66
C THR A 343 5.69 -9.48 -21.90
N ASP A 344 4.45 -9.65 -22.37
CA ASP A 344 4.10 -10.58 -23.44
C ASP A 344 3.96 -9.91 -24.82
N VAL A 345 3.96 -8.58 -24.88
CA VAL A 345 3.76 -7.82 -26.13
C VAL A 345 5.05 -7.09 -26.52
N PRO A 346 5.73 -7.50 -27.61
CA PRO A 346 6.94 -6.81 -28.03
C PRO A 346 6.63 -5.41 -28.57
N LEU A 347 7.43 -4.43 -28.15
CA LEU A 347 7.42 -3.06 -28.65
C LEU A 347 8.15 -3.00 -29.99
N VAL A 348 7.43 -2.78 -31.09
CA VAL A 348 8.02 -2.73 -32.43
C VAL A 348 8.61 -1.35 -32.65
N VAL A 349 9.93 -1.29 -32.89
CA VAL A 349 10.68 -0.04 -33.06
C VAL A 349 11.04 0.15 -34.52
N THR A 350 10.55 1.23 -35.13
CA THR A 350 10.79 1.60 -36.54
C THR A 350 11.31 3.03 -36.62
N THR A 351 11.64 3.50 -37.83
CA THR A 351 12.06 4.88 -38.08
C THR A 351 11.12 5.55 -39.07
N GLY A 352 10.90 6.86 -38.89
CA GLY A 352 10.02 7.65 -39.75
C GLY A 352 10.39 9.12 -39.74
N ASP A 353 9.76 9.88 -40.63
CA ASP A 353 9.91 11.33 -40.71
C ASP A 353 9.28 12.00 -39.47
N VAL A 354 9.81 13.17 -39.10
CA VAL A 354 9.34 13.92 -37.93
C VAL A 354 8.07 14.70 -38.25
N LEU A 355 7.05 14.54 -37.41
CA LEU A 355 5.81 15.32 -37.47
C LEU A 355 5.72 16.25 -36.25
N HIS A 356 5.84 15.68 -35.05
CA HIS A 356 5.61 16.29 -33.74
C HIS A 356 6.65 15.85 -32.71
N TYR A 357 7.94 16.06 -32.98
CA TYR A 357 8.99 15.65 -32.04
C TYR A 357 8.98 16.46 -30.72
N PRO A 358 8.92 15.83 -29.53
CA PRO A 358 8.77 16.51 -28.25
C PRO A 358 9.93 17.44 -27.81
N ASN A 359 11.13 17.33 -28.41
CA ASN A 359 12.33 18.01 -27.93
C ASN A 359 13.08 18.83 -29.01
N PRO A 360 12.59 20.03 -29.34
CA PRO A 360 13.21 20.92 -30.32
C PRO A 360 14.70 21.22 -30.04
N PRO A 361 15.55 21.46 -31.06
CA PRO A 361 15.27 21.32 -32.49
C PRO A 361 15.02 19.86 -32.91
N SER A 362 14.09 19.68 -33.85
CA SER A 362 13.71 18.37 -34.39
C SER A 362 14.79 17.80 -35.32
N PRO A 363 15.12 16.50 -35.22
CA PRO A 363 15.99 15.83 -36.18
C PRO A 363 15.27 15.62 -37.52
N SER A 364 15.97 15.05 -38.51
CA SER A 364 15.36 14.66 -39.79
C SER A 364 14.50 13.41 -39.70
N LYS A 365 14.81 12.49 -38.78
CA LYS A 365 14.08 11.25 -38.53
C LYS A 365 14.07 10.91 -37.05
N VAL A 366 13.04 10.20 -36.60
CA VAL A 366 12.86 9.76 -35.20
C VAL A 366 12.44 8.29 -35.14
N LEU A 367 12.54 7.73 -33.94
CA LEU A 367 12.05 6.41 -33.59
C LEU A 367 10.53 6.45 -33.43
N TYR A 368 9.88 5.52 -34.11
CA TYR A 368 8.48 5.18 -33.90
C TYR A 368 8.41 3.90 -33.09
N ILE A 369 7.52 3.85 -32.10
CA ILE A 369 7.27 2.64 -31.31
C ILE A 369 5.79 2.28 -31.44
N ASN A 370 5.49 1.07 -31.92
CA ASN A 370 4.13 0.63 -32.25
C ASN A 370 3.38 1.67 -33.12
N ASN A 371 4.07 2.18 -34.16
CA ASN A 371 3.62 3.23 -35.08
C ASN A 371 3.38 4.63 -34.49
N LYS A 372 3.73 4.86 -33.22
CA LYS A 372 3.63 6.18 -32.58
C LYS A 372 4.96 6.92 -32.63
N GLU A 373 4.93 8.22 -32.93
CA GLU A 373 6.13 9.05 -32.99
C GLU A 373 6.67 9.33 -31.57
N ALA A 374 7.90 8.89 -31.29
CA ALA A 374 8.63 9.20 -30.05
C ALA A 374 7.75 9.18 -28.75
N PRO A 375 6.96 8.13 -28.50
CA PRO A 375 6.00 8.07 -27.39
C PRO A 375 6.69 8.06 -26.02
N VAL A 376 5.97 8.42 -24.96
CA VAL A 376 6.47 8.16 -23.60
C VAL A 376 6.23 6.68 -23.29
N LEU A 377 7.27 5.95 -22.91
CA LEU A 377 7.12 4.57 -22.46
C LEU A 377 6.91 4.53 -20.95
N ARG A 378 6.04 3.65 -20.46
CA ARG A 378 5.93 3.31 -19.04
C ARG A 378 6.28 1.84 -18.87
N VAL A 379 7.28 1.57 -18.04
CA VAL A 379 7.81 0.22 -17.79
C VAL A 379 7.81 -0.06 -16.30
N GLU A 380 7.57 -1.31 -15.91
CA GLU A 380 7.59 -1.72 -14.51
C GLU A 380 8.96 -2.30 -14.12
N GLY A 381 9.49 -1.89 -12.97
CA GLY A 381 10.75 -2.41 -12.45
C GLY A 381 10.69 -3.92 -12.20
N GLY A 382 11.70 -4.67 -12.65
CA GLY A 382 11.75 -6.14 -12.51
C GLY A 382 10.98 -6.91 -13.59
N VAL A 383 10.17 -6.23 -14.41
CA VAL A 383 9.40 -6.87 -15.49
C VAL A 383 10.19 -6.81 -16.82
N PRO A 384 10.39 -7.95 -17.53
CA PRO A 384 11.11 -7.94 -18.80
C PRO A 384 10.30 -7.29 -19.91
N VAL A 385 10.85 -6.22 -20.49
CA VAL A 385 10.32 -5.52 -21.66
C VAL A 385 11.05 -5.99 -22.92
N LYS A 386 10.28 -6.34 -23.96
CA LYS A 386 10.83 -6.78 -25.25
C LYS A 386 10.70 -5.66 -26.29
N PHE A 387 11.80 -5.32 -26.94
CA PHE A 387 11.84 -4.43 -28.10
C PHE A 387 12.19 -5.23 -29.34
N LEU A 388 11.41 -5.06 -30.40
CA LEU A 388 11.65 -5.64 -31.70
C LEU A 388 12.09 -4.54 -32.67
N VAL A 389 13.40 -4.42 -32.87
CA VAL A 389 14.02 -3.32 -33.61
C VAL A 389 14.06 -3.61 -35.10
N GLN A 390 13.42 -2.72 -35.87
CA GLN A 390 13.25 -2.73 -37.33
C GLN A 390 13.58 -1.36 -37.93
N ALA A 391 14.46 -0.61 -37.26
CA ALA A 391 14.74 0.79 -37.49
C ALA A 391 15.71 1.08 -38.66
N GLY A 392 16.43 0.08 -39.18
CA GLY A 392 17.51 0.24 -40.15
C GLY A 392 18.89 -0.12 -39.58
N HIS A 393 19.91 -0.08 -40.43
CA HIS A 393 21.32 -0.28 -40.06
C HIS A 393 22.00 1.01 -39.58
N ASP A 394 21.36 2.15 -39.75
CA ASP A 394 21.85 3.47 -39.34
C ASP A 394 21.26 3.91 -37.99
N VAL A 395 20.53 3.00 -37.32
CA VAL A 395 19.85 3.25 -36.05
C VAL A 395 20.01 2.04 -35.13
N ALA A 396 20.78 2.23 -34.06
CA ALA A 396 20.96 1.25 -33.00
C ALA A 396 20.26 1.72 -31.72
N LEU A 397 19.29 0.94 -31.22
CA LEU A 397 18.49 1.31 -30.05
C LEU A 397 19.26 1.07 -28.75
N TYR A 398 19.20 2.03 -27.83
CA TYR A 398 19.69 1.86 -26.47
C TYR A 398 18.90 2.68 -25.46
N ILE A 399 18.95 2.25 -24.19
CA ILE A 399 18.34 2.91 -23.04
C ILE A 399 19.45 3.58 -22.23
N THR A 400 19.31 4.89 -21.99
CA THR A 400 20.36 5.74 -21.42
C THR A 400 19.82 6.76 -20.43
N SER A 401 20.71 7.27 -19.57
CA SER A 401 20.44 8.43 -18.71
C SER A 401 20.43 9.77 -19.46
N ASP A 402 20.97 9.81 -20.68
CA ASP A 402 21.10 11.04 -21.47
C ASP A 402 19.87 11.31 -22.34
N SER A 403 19.33 12.53 -22.28
CA SER A 403 18.12 12.92 -23.01
C SER A 403 18.34 13.21 -24.49
N LEU A 404 19.60 13.28 -24.95
CA LEU A 404 19.96 13.63 -26.32
C LEU A 404 20.37 12.41 -27.14
N GLY A 405 20.97 11.38 -26.55
CA GLY A 405 21.44 10.22 -27.32
C GLY A 405 22.68 10.51 -28.16
N GLY A 406 22.89 9.71 -29.20
CA GLY A 406 23.99 9.91 -30.17
C GLY A 406 25.39 9.67 -29.60
N ASN A 407 25.51 8.80 -28.58
CA ASN A 407 26.74 8.53 -27.84
C ASN A 407 27.32 9.79 -27.17
N ALA A 408 26.93 10.00 -25.91
CA ALA A 408 27.25 11.19 -25.14
C ALA A 408 28.77 11.45 -25.00
N THR A 409 29.58 10.40 -25.08
CA THR A 409 31.05 10.48 -25.03
C THR A 409 31.61 11.35 -26.15
N LEU A 410 30.99 11.33 -27.34
CA LEU A 410 31.40 12.15 -28.48
C LEU A 410 31.18 13.65 -28.23
N ARG A 411 30.29 13.98 -27.29
CA ARG A 411 29.97 15.36 -26.87
C ARG A 411 30.69 15.77 -25.58
N ASN A 412 31.69 15.02 -25.12
CA ASN A 412 32.35 15.20 -23.81
C ASN A 412 31.36 15.15 -22.61
N ALA A 413 30.27 14.40 -22.74
CA ALA A 413 29.30 14.17 -21.68
C ALA A 413 29.37 12.72 -21.17
N THR A 414 28.95 12.50 -19.92
CA THR A 414 28.87 11.17 -19.32
C THR A 414 27.44 10.65 -19.37
N GLU A 415 27.25 9.40 -19.79
CA GLU A 415 25.96 8.72 -19.76
C GLU A 415 26.09 7.33 -19.11
N THR A 416 24.99 6.84 -18.54
CA THR A 416 24.84 5.46 -18.09
C THR A 416 23.94 4.73 -19.06
N ILE A 417 24.43 3.62 -19.62
CA ILE A 417 23.65 2.75 -20.51
C ILE A 417 23.01 1.67 -19.66
N TYR A 418 21.69 1.60 -19.66
CA TYR A 418 20.90 0.61 -18.92
C TYR A 418 20.64 -0.65 -19.75
N SER A 419 20.53 -0.51 -21.07
CA SER A 419 20.34 -1.63 -22.00
C SER A 419 20.59 -1.21 -23.45
N GLY A 420 20.82 -2.20 -24.30
CA GLY A 420 21.12 -2.01 -25.72
C GLY A 420 22.54 -1.50 -25.99
N GLY A 421 22.80 -1.19 -27.25
CA GLY A 421 24.15 -0.96 -27.74
C GLY A 421 24.23 -0.95 -29.27
N PRO A 422 25.44 -0.84 -29.85
CA PRO A 422 25.65 -0.79 -31.29
C PRO A 422 25.17 -2.06 -32.03
N GLU A 423 25.01 -3.18 -31.34
CA GLU A 423 24.51 -4.45 -31.87
C GLU A 423 22.99 -4.47 -32.09
N VAL A 424 22.25 -3.53 -31.49
CA VAL A 424 20.78 -3.49 -31.52
C VAL A 424 20.28 -2.70 -32.73
N GLU A 425 20.71 -3.15 -33.91
CA GLU A 425 20.25 -2.68 -35.22
C GLU A 425 19.48 -3.79 -35.93
N GLY A 426 18.42 -3.43 -36.66
CA GLY A 426 17.56 -4.43 -37.29
C GLY A 426 16.69 -3.84 -38.39
N VAL A 427 16.28 -4.69 -39.34
CA VAL A 427 15.42 -4.31 -40.48
C VAL A 427 14.15 -5.15 -40.47
N VAL A 428 13.11 -4.73 -41.18
CA VAL A 428 11.81 -5.46 -41.23
C VAL A 428 11.98 -6.94 -41.63
N ALA A 429 12.94 -7.24 -42.53
CA ALA A 429 13.21 -8.61 -42.97
C ALA A 429 13.98 -9.47 -41.94
N ASN A 430 14.71 -8.84 -41.02
CA ASN A 430 15.49 -9.49 -39.97
C ASN A 430 15.55 -8.56 -38.75
N PRO A 431 14.47 -8.52 -37.94
CA PRO A 431 14.41 -7.67 -36.77
C PRO A 431 15.39 -8.13 -35.69
N HIS A 432 15.89 -7.19 -34.89
CA HIS A 432 16.70 -7.50 -33.72
C HIS A 432 15.83 -7.47 -32.47
N GLU A 433 15.94 -8.49 -31.61
CA GLU A 433 15.22 -8.53 -30.34
C GLU A 433 16.12 -8.06 -29.19
N LEU A 434 15.69 -7.02 -28.48
CA LEU A 434 16.31 -6.54 -27.25
C LEU A 434 15.37 -6.81 -26.08
N ILE A 435 15.83 -7.57 -25.09
CA ILE A 435 15.10 -7.77 -23.83
C ILE A 435 15.78 -6.93 -22.75
N TRP A 436 15.02 -6.00 -22.17
CA TRP A 436 15.47 -5.16 -21.08
C TRP A 436 14.62 -5.41 -19.83
N VAL A 437 15.27 -5.72 -18.72
CA VAL A 437 14.62 -5.77 -17.40
C VAL A 437 15.08 -4.53 -16.64
N PRO A 438 14.22 -3.51 -16.43
CA PRO A 438 14.56 -2.35 -15.63
C PRO A 438 14.89 -2.83 -14.21
N ASP A 439 16.15 -2.71 -13.81
CA ASP A 439 16.59 -3.14 -12.51
C ASP A 439 16.37 -2.03 -11.47
N ARG A 440 16.60 -2.34 -10.20
CA ARG A 440 16.54 -1.38 -9.09
C ARG A 440 17.49 -0.18 -9.21
N ASN A 441 18.51 -0.25 -10.07
CA ASN A 441 19.46 0.84 -10.27
C ASN A 441 18.99 1.81 -11.37
N THR A 442 17.92 1.43 -12.07
CA THR A 442 17.28 2.26 -13.07
C THR A 442 16.51 3.40 -12.38
N PRO A 443 16.77 4.67 -12.73
CA PRO A 443 16.00 5.81 -12.24
C PRO A 443 14.53 5.76 -12.69
N ASP A 444 13.67 6.46 -11.95
CA ASP A 444 12.24 6.61 -12.26
C ASP A 444 12.01 7.25 -13.66
N GLN A 445 13.01 7.93 -14.21
CA GLN A 445 13.02 8.42 -15.58
C GLN A 445 14.36 8.16 -16.27
N VAL A 446 14.30 7.47 -17.41
CA VAL A 446 15.42 7.27 -18.35
C VAL A 446 14.96 7.62 -19.77
N TYR A 447 15.81 7.42 -20.78
CA TYR A 447 15.51 7.73 -22.17
C TYR A 447 15.84 6.56 -23.07
N TYR A 448 15.05 6.35 -24.10
CA TYR A 448 15.41 5.47 -25.20
C TYR A 448 15.86 6.33 -26.37
N GLN A 449 16.99 6.01 -26.98
CA GLN A 449 17.63 6.83 -28.01
C GLN A 449 18.28 5.95 -29.08
N SER A 450 18.74 6.59 -30.16
CA SER A 450 19.68 5.99 -31.10
C SER A 450 21.10 6.25 -30.64
N LEU A 451 21.95 5.22 -30.67
CA LEU A 451 23.37 5.36 -30.33
C LEU A 451 24.13 6.17 -31.38
N TYR A 452 23.68 6.15 -32.64
CA TYR A 452 24.38 6.78 -33.76
C TYR A 452 23.93 8.20 -34.05
N GLN A 453 22.69 8.55 -33.68
CA GLN A 453 22.08 9.83 -33.99
C GLN A 453 21.44 10.43 -32.75
N GLU A 454 21.61 11.73 -32.58
CA GLU A 454 21.01 12.47 -31.48
C GLU A 454 19.51 12.68 -31.72
N LYS A 455 18.76 12.76 -30.63
CA LYS A 455 17.36 13.18 -30.55
C LYS A 455 16.40 12.30 -31.34
N MET A 456 16.68 11.00 -31.45
CA MET A 456 15.78 10.11 -32.18
C MET A 456 14.63 9.55 -31.32
N GLY A 457 14.79 9.44 -30.01
CA GLY A 457 13.79 8.86 -29.11
C GLY A 457 13.40 9.78 -27.95
N TRP A 458 12.70 9.23 -26.97
CA TRP A 458 12.08 10.02 -25.90
C TRP A 458 12.18 9.37 -24.51
N LYS A 459 11.24 9.68 -23.62
CA LYS A 459 11.27 9.34 -22.20
C LYS A 459 10.75 7.93 -21.96
N VAL A 460 11.38 7.26 -21.01
CA VAL A 460 10.87 6.06 -20.35
C VAL A 460 10.62 6.41 -18.89
N GLN A 461 9.39 6.24 -18.43
CA GLN A 461 8.98 6.31 -17.04
C GLN A 461 9.07 4.90 -16.45
N VAL A 462 9.95 4.71 -15.47
CA VAL A 462 10.06 3.46 -14.73
C VAL A 462 9.19 3.59 -13.50
N VAL A 463 8.14 2.78 -13.42
CA VAL A 463 7.31 2.68 -12.22
C VAL A 463 7.83 1.54 -11.35
N ASP A 464 7.71 1.70 -10.04
CA ASP A 464 8.13 0.68 -9.09
C ASP A 464 7.30 -0.59 -9.35
N GLY A 465 7.97 -1.69 -9.70
CA GLY A 465 7.32 -2.99 -9.78
C GLY A 465 7.08 -3.58 -8.39
N ALA A 466 6.37 -4.70 -8.31
CA ALA A 466 6.24 -5.39 -7.04
C ALA A 466 7.65 -5.79 -6.53
N LEU A 467 7.94 -5.57 -5.24
CA LEU A 467 9.23 -5.96 -4.65
C LEU A 467 9.58 -7.44 -4.85
N SER A 468 8.58 -8.30 -5.09
CA SER A 468 8.77 -9.71 -5.48
C SER A 468 9.46 -9.88 -6.82
N ASP A 469 9.28 -8.95 -7.74
CA ASP A 469 9.74 -9.03 -9.12
C ASP A 469 11.14 -8.41 -9.26
N MET A 470 11.50 -7.52 -8.33
CA MET A 470 12.81 -6.85 -8.26
C MET A 470 13.88 -7.63 -7.46
N TYR A 471 13.46 -8.60 -6.63
CA TYR A 471 14.34 -9.36 -5.75
C TYR A 471 14.20 -10.87 -5.96
N ASN A 472 15.31 -11.59 -6.03
CA ASN A 472 15.30 -13.03 -6.32
C ASN A 472 14.66 -13.85 -5.20
N ASN A 473 14.72 -13.37 -3.96
CA ASN A 473 14.24 -14.08 -2.79
C ASN A 473 13.49 -13.14 -1.86
N SER A 474 12.48 -13.67 -1.20
CA SER A 474 11.73 -12.96 -0.17
C SER A 474 11.30 -13.89 0.95
N VAL A 475 11.10 -13.34 2.14
CA VAL A 475 10.56 -14.08 3.27
C VAL A 475 9.81 -13.19 4.23
N LEU A 476 8.74 -13.72 4.81
CA LEU A 476 8.04 -13.08 5.91
C LEU A 476 8.83 -13.28 7.21
N LEU A 477 9.08 -12.19 7.92
CA LEU A 477 9.70 -12.24 9.25
C LEU A 477 8.66 -12.60 10.33
N ASP A 478 9.11 -12.66 11.59
CA ASP A 478 8.29 -13.05 12.75
C ASP A 478 6.98 -12.25 12.80
N ASP A 479 5.87 -12.93 13.13
CA ASP A 479 4.49 -12.40 13.11
C ASP A 479 3.98 -11.87 11.75
N GLN A 480 4.69 -12.15 10.64
CA GLN A 480 4.31 -11.78 9.27
C GLN A 480 4.05 -10.27 9.06
N GLN A 481 4.64 -9.40 9.89
CA GLN A 481 4.42 -7.95 9.80
C GLN A 481 5.46 -7.20 8.97
N VAL A 482 6.57 -7.84 8.65
CA VAL A 482 7.63 -7.28 7.81
C VAL A 482 8.05 -8.35 6.80
N THR A 483 8.08 -7.98 5.53
CA THR A 483 8.62 -8.83 4.47
C THR A 483 10.04 -8.40 4.18
N PHE A 484 10.97 -9.35 4.18
CA PHE A 484 12.39 -9.17 3.94
C PHE A 484 12.75 -9.75 2.57
N PHE A 485 13.28 -8.92 1.69
CA PHE A 485 13.67 -9.27 0.32
C PHE A 485 15.17 -9.16 0.18
N TRP A 486 15.78 -10.05 -0.62
CA TRP A 486 17.19 -9.95 -0.90
C TRP A 486 17.60 -10.56 -2.24
N THR A 487 18.67 -10.00 -2.80
CA THR A 487 19.39 -10.53 -3.94
C THR A 487 20.87 -10.60 -3.60
N LEU A 488 21.45 -11.78 -3.76
CA LEU A 488 22.89 -12.00 -3.54
C LEU A 488 23.67 -11.73 -4.84
N SER A 489 24.73 -10.97 -4.71
CA SER A 489 25.79 -10.81 -5.72
C SER A 489 27.08 -11.46 -5.20
N LYS A 490 28.13 -11.48 -6.03
CA LYS A 490 29.41 -12.12 -5.67
C LYS A 490 30.02 -11.61 -4.36
N ASP A 491 29.99 -10.29 -4.15
CA ASP A 491 30.63 -9.62 -3.00
C ASP A 491 29.69 -8.71 -2.19
N SER A 492 28.41 -8.64 -2.56
CA SER A 492 27.42 -7.77 -1.94
C SER A 492 26.06 -8.43 -1.80
N ILE A 493 25.23 -7.87 -0.91
CA ILE A 493 23.83 -8.22 -0.75
C ILE A 493 22.99 -6.96 -0.88
N THR A 494 21.98 -7.02 -1.74
CA THR A 494 20.95 -5.99 -1.82
C THR A 494 19.75 -6.47 -1.01
N ILE A 495 19.23 -5.58 -0.17
CA ILE A 495 18.17 -5.87 0.79
C ILE A 495 17.05 -4.86 0.56
N ALA A 496 15.80 -5.34 0.65
CA ALA A 496 14.65 -4.50 0.94
C ALA A 496 13.87 -5.05 2.11
N ALA A 497 13.24 -4.15 2.88
CA ALA A 497 12.29 -4.54 3.90
C ALA A 497 11.05 -3.64 3.78
N ARG A 498 9.88 -4.27 3.77
CA ARG A 498 8.58 -3.59 3.70
C ARG A 498 7.73 -3.97 4.90
N GLY A 499 7.25 -2.97 5.64
CA GLY A 499 6.26 -3.18 6.70
C GLY A 499 4.87 -3.51 6.13
N VAL A 500 3.98 -4.05 6.95
CA VAL A 500 2.56 -4.25 6.60
C VAL A 500 1.67 -3.19 7.23
N LYS A 501 2.17 -2.48 8.26
CA LYS A 501 1.42 -1.49 9.01
C LYS A 501 1.98 -0.09 8.81
N LYS A 502 1.12 0.91 9.02
CA LYS A 502 1.55 2.30 9.04
C LYS A 502 2.54 2.53 10.19
N SER A 503 3.67 3.15 9.88
CA SER A 503 4.75 3.40 10.83
C SER A 503 5.51 4.67 10.45
N GLY A 504 6.09 5.37 11.41
CA GLY A 504 6.98 6.50 11.16
C GLY A 504 8.44 6.08 10.94
N TYR A 505 8.82 4.87 11.33
CA TYR A 505 10.07 4.24 10.91
C TYR A 505 9.94 2.71 10.86
N LEU A 506 10.75 2.10 9.99
CA LEU A 506 10.97 0.66 9.93
C LEU A 506 12.45 0.36 10.23
N ALA A 507 12.70 -0.59 11.12
CA ALA A 507 14.03 -1.06 11.46
C ALA A 507 14.16 -2.56 11.24
N ILE A 508 15.25 -2.97 10.61
CA ILE A 508 15.69 -4.36 10.54
C ILE A 508 17.03 -4.51 11.27
N GLY A 509 17.25 -5.63 11.93
CA GLY A 509 18.48 -5.88 12.68
C GLY A 509 19.05 -7.27 12.45
N PHE A 510 20.37 -7.37 12.45
CA PHE A 510 21.10 -8.64 12.36
C PHE A 510 21.65 -9.01 13.74
N GLY A 511 21.11 -10.09 14.32
CA GLY A 511 21.49 -10.54 15.65
C GLY A 511 20.50 -11.52 16.28
N ASN A 512 20.85 -12.04 17.46
CA ASN A 512 19.99 -12.96 18.23
C ASN A 512 18.83 -12.26 18.96
N GLY A 513 18.81 -10.93 18.95
CA GLY A 513 17.88 -10.07 19.66
C GLY A 513 18.36 -8.62 19.60
N MET A 514 17.63 -7.69 20.20
CA MET A 514 17.96 -6.25 20.11
C MET A 514 19.38 -5.92 20.61
N VAL A 515 19.81 -6.50 21.73
CA VAL A 515 21.14 -6.26 22.31
C VAL A 515 22.19 -7.07 21.55
N ASN A 516 23.31 -6.44 21.22
CA ASN A 516 24.38 -6.94 20.36
C ASN A 516 23.92 -7.21 18.92
N SER A 517 23.17 -6.27 18.34
CA SER A 517 22.73 -6.35 16.94
C SER A 517 23.11 -5.10 16.15
N TYR A 518 23.28 -5.31 14.85
CA TYR A 518 23.43 -4.25 13.86
C TYR A 518 22.07 -3.90 13.29
N ALA A 519 21.63 -2.66 13.42
CA ALA A 519 20.33 -2.21 12.99
C ALA A 519 20.43 -1.24 11.81
N TYR A 520 19.50 -1.37 10.88
CA TYR A 520 19.27 -0.46 9.76
C TYR A 520 17.89 0.15 9.96
N VAL A 521 17.83 1.46 10.07
CA VAL A 521 16.59 2.18 10.38
C VAL A 521 16.26 3.15 9.26
N GLY A 522 15.11 2.97 8.63
CA GLY A 522 14.58 3.82 7.57
C GLY A 522 13.38 4.63 8.05
N TRP A 523 13.36 5.93 7.75
CA TRP A 523 12.23 6.83 8.05
C TRP A 523 12.11 7.95 7.02
N ILE A 524 10.97 8.63 7.00
CA ILE A 524 10.77 9.84 6.20
C ILE A 524 10.99 11.06 7.10
N GLY A 525 11.89 11.95 6.69
CA GLY A 525 12.18 13.20 7.39
C GLY A 525 11.06 14.23 7.22
N ASP A 526 11.10 15.30 8.01
CA ASP A 526 10.08 16.36 7.97
C ASP A 526 10.03 17.10 6.60
N THR A 527 11.08 16.97 5.78
CA THR A 527 11.15 17.50 4.40
C THR A 527 10.58 16.55 3.35
N GLY A 528 10.02 15.40 3.74
CA GLY A 528 9.51 14.37 2.83
C GLY A 528 10.61 13.48 2.21
N LYS A 529 11.88 13.74 2.49
CA LYS A 529 13.00 12.92 2.01
C LYS A 529 13.15 11.65 2.85
N GLY A 530 13.35 10.51 2.20
CA GLY A 530 13.68 9.26 2.87
C GLY A 530 15.12 9.24 3.41
N HIS A 531 15.27 8.78 4.63
CA HIS A 531 16.55 8.58 5.32
C HIS A 531 16.72 7.11 5.69
N LEU A 532 17.97 6.64 5.71
CA LEU A 532 18.35 5.32 6.19
C LEU A 532 19.71 5.40 6.88
N ASN A 533 19.75 5.08 8.17
CA ASN A 533 20.99 5.06 8.94
C ASN A 533 21.24 3.71 9.60
N THR A 534 22.51 3.48 9.93
CA THR A 534 22.98 2.23 10.54
C THR A 534 23.37 2.46 11.99
N TYR A 535 23.12 1.48 12.85
CA TYR A 535 23.38 1.56 14.27
C TYR A 535 23.91 0.24 14.84
N TRP A 536 24.75 0.33 15.87
CA TRP A 536 25.13 -0.77 16.74
C TRP A 536 24.41 -0.63 18.08
N ILE A 537 23.76 -1.70 18.53
CA ILE A 537 22.96 -1.70 19.76
C ILE A 537 23.64 -2.57 20.81
N ASP A 538 24.13 -1.97 21.90
CA ASP A 538 24.74 -2.69 23.04
C ASP A 538 23.84 -2.70 24.30
N GLY A 539 22.64 -2.12 24.21
CA GLY A 539 21.65 -2.11 25.29
C GLY A 539 20.27 -1.62 24.85
N LYS A 540 19.28 -1.68 25.74
CA LYS A 540 17.87 -1.34 25.43
C LYS A 540 17.48 0.13 25.62
N ARG A 541 18.42 0.97 26.07
CA ARG A 541 18.16 2.40 26.29
C ARG A 541 18.63 3.21 25.08
N PRO A 542 18.06 4.38 24.80
CA PRO A 542 18.50 5.23 23.70
C PRO A 542 20.01 5.56 23.73
N SER A 543 20.61 5.69 24.92
CA SER A 543 22.05 5.93 25.11
C SER A 543 22.96 4.79 24.68
N ASN A 544 22.39 3.61 24.41
CA ASN A 544 23.09 2.37 24.06
C ASN A 544 22.86 2.00 22.57
N ILE A 545 22.44 2.98 21.78
CA ILE A 545 22.25 2.88 20.34
C ILE A 545 23.26 3.84 19.72
N HIS A 546 24.30 3.27 19.11
CA HIS A 546 25.43 4.04 18.59
C HIS A 546 25.36 4.08 17.07
N PRO A 547 25.37 5.26 16.42
CA PRO A 547 25.39 5.34 14.97
C PRO A 547 26.67 4.71 14.42
N THR A 548 26.54 3.95 13.33
CA THR A 548 27.64 3.34 12.59
C THR A 548 27.73 3.92 11.18
N ASN A 549 28.88 3.74 10.54
CA ASN A 549 29.10 4.19 9.16
C ASN A 549 29.49 3.01 8.26
N GLU A 550 28.51 2.42 7.58
CA GLU A 550 28.71 1.39 6.57
C GLU A 550 28.67 1.99 5.15
N ASN A 551 29.44 1.42 4.21
CA ASN A 551 29.43 1.84 2.80
C ASN A 551 28.17 1.30 2.09
N LEU A 552 27.02 1.92 2.39
CA LEU A 552 25.75 1.60 1.75
C LEU A 552 25.64 2.30 0.39
N THR A 553 25.15 1.58 -0.61
CA THR A 553 24.84 2.11 -1.94
C THR A 553 23.37 1.85 -2.27
N HIS A 554 22.80 2.59 -3.22
CA HIS A 554 21.40 2.43 -3.64
C HIS A 554 20.41 2.55 -2.48
N VAL A 555 20.64 3.53 -1.60
CA VAL A 555 19.79 3.77 -0.43
C VAL A 555 18.50 4.46 -0.87
N ARG A 556 17.37 3.79 -0.67
CA ARG A 556 16.03 4.35 -0.87
C ARG A 556 15.18 4.06 0.37
N CYS A 557 14.37 5.03 0.75
CA CYS A 557 13.38 4.89 1.81
C CYS A 557 12.13 5.64 1.36
N ARG A 558 11.02 4.91 1.17
CA ARG A 558 9.76 5.47 0.69
C ARG A 558 8.64 5.15 1.68
N SER A 559 7.59 5.97 1.68
CA SER A 559 6.38 5.76 2.47
C SER A 559 5.18 5.84 1.55
N GLU A 560 4.47 4.72 1.39
CA GLU A 560 3.25 4.61 0.60
C GLU A 560 2.10 4.32 1.56
N ASP A 561 1.08 5.18 1.58
CA ASP A 561 -0.06 5.09 2.52
C ASP A 561 0.33 5.02 4.01
N GLY A 562 1.55 5.46 4.35
CA GLY A 562 2.14 5.41 5.68
C GLY A 562 2.92 4.11 5.97
N ILE A 563 3.00 3.18 5.03
CA ILE A 563 3.80 1.96 5.11
C ILE A 563 5.20 2.28 4.60
N ILE A 564 6.21 1.98 5.43
CA ILE A 564 7.61 2.26 5.07
C ILE A 564 8.23 1.06 4.36
N THR A 565 8.89 1.36 3.25
CA THR A 565 9.77 0.47 2.51
C THR A 565 11.18 1.05 2.54
N LEU A 566 12.15 0.25 2.98
CA LEU A 566 13.56 0.61 2.96
C LEU A 566 14.33 -0.34 2.04
N GLU A 567 15.25 0.20 1.27
CA GLU A 567 16.06 -0.51 0.29
C GLU A 567 17.50 -0.02 0.36
N PHE A 568 18.46 -0.95 0.32
CA PHE A 568 19.88 -0.61 0.26
C PHE A 568 20.73 -1.79 -0.20
N THR A 569 21.94 -1.49 -0.64
CA THR A 569 22.97 -2.48 -0.97
C THR A 569 24.17 -2.31 -0.06
N ARG A 570 24.65 -3.42 0.50
CA ARG A 570 25.85 -3.44 1.36
C ARG A 570 26.82 -4.55 0.94
N PRO A 571 28.13 -4.38 1.16
CA PRO A 571 29.09 -5.45 0.94
C PRO A 571 28.87 -6.59 1.95
N LEU A 572 29.17 -7.84 1.55
CA LEU A 572 29.11 -8.99 2.46
C LEU A 572 30.14 -8.89 3.59
N LYS A 573 31.31 -8.31 3.26
CA LYS A 573 32.41 -8.03 4.20
C LYS A 573 32.72 -6.52 4.18
N PRO A 574 32.67 -5.83 5.33
CA PRO A 574 33.02 -4.41 5.41
C PRO A 574 34.50 -4.16 5.03
N SER A 575 34.75 -3.10 4.25
CA SER A 575 36.10 -2.68 3.83
C SER A 575 36.80 -1.86 4.94
N CYS A 576 37.05 -2.47 6.09
CA CYS A 576 37.70 -1.79 7.22
C CYS A 576 39.13 -2.29 7.47
N ASN A 577 40.04 -1.37 7.76
CA ASN A 577 41.37 -1.66 8.31
C ASN A 577 41.47 -1.18 9.77
N GLN A 578 40.86 -1.88 10.74
CA GLN A 578 41.13 -1.81 12.19
C GLN A 578 40.12 -2.67 12.99
N ASN A 579 40.60 -3.41 13.99
CA ASN A 579 39.81 -4.37 14.78
C ASN A 579 38.86 -3.75 15.84
N ASP A 580 38.85 -2.43 16.01
CA ASP A 580 38.17 -1.78 17.15
C ASP A 580 36.80 -1.17 16.83
N LYS A 581 36.42 -1.04 15.55
CA LYS A 581 35.12 -0.49 15.16
C LYS A 581 34.03 -1.58 15.13
N PRO A 582 32.85 -1.38 15.76
CA PRO A 582 31.81 -2.41 15.82
C PRO A 582 31.28 -2.78 14.44
N GLU A 583 31.10 -1.83 13.52
CA GLU A 583 30.59 -2.06 12.15
C GLU A 583 31.45 -3.04 11.34
N CYS A 584 32.75 -3.12 11.62
CA CYS A 584 33.67 -4.00 10.91
C CYS A 584 33.50 -5.49 11.28
N LYS A 585 32.77 -5.78 12.37
CA LYS A 585 32.40 -7.13 12.78
C LYS A 585 31.05 -7.57 12.19
N ASN A 586 30.34 -6.69 11.47
CA ASN A 586 29.08 -6.99 10.79
C ASN A 586 29.30 -7.75 9.47
N ILE A 587 29.84 -8.97 9.56
CA ILE A 587 30.10 -9.83 8.40
C ILE A 587 28.85 -10.67 8.12
N VAL A 588 28.38 -10.66 6.87
CA VAL A 588 27.31 -11.54 6.41
C VAL A 588 27.92 -12.63 5.55
N ASP A 589 27.90 -13.86 6.06
CA ASP A 589 28.29 -15.05 5.31
C ASP A 589 27.04 -15.72 4.72
N PRO A 590 26.86 -15.70 3.38
CA PRO A 590 25.68 -16.29 2.72
C PRO A 590 25.48 -17.79 2.99
N THR A 591 26.52 -18.50 3.41
CA THR A 591 26.47 -19.94 3.69
C THR A 591 25.91 -20.27 5.07
N THR A 592 25.88 -19.28 5.97
CA THR A 592 25.35 -19.42 7.33
C THR A 592 23.96 -18.79 7.45
N PRO A 593 23.04 -19.34 8.27
CA PRO A 593 21.74 -18.71 8.48
C PRO A 593 21.90 -17.32 9.12
N LEU A 594 21.41 -16.28 8.43
CA LEU A 594 21.38 -14.91 8.94
C LEU A 594 20.19 -14.74 9.87
N LYS A 595 20.45 -14.33 11.11
CA LYS A 595 19.37 -14.05 12.08
C LYS A 595 18.88 -12.62 11.93
N VAL A 596 17.63 -12.48 11.51
CA VAL A 596 17.00 -11.18 11.26
C VAL A 596 15.90 -10.91 12.28
N ILE A 597 15.95 -9.73 12.88
CA ILE A 597 14.91 -9.16 13.77
C ILE A 597 14.36 -7.88 13.15
N TRP A 598 13.20 -7.42 13.60
CA TRP A 598 12.61 -6.18 13.09
C TRP A 598 11.86 -5.40 14.17
N ALA A 599 11.70 -4.10 13.94
CA ALA A 599 10.94 -3.20 14.78
C ALA A 599 10.32 -2.06 13.96
N MET A 600 9.14 -1.59 14.39
CA MET A 600 8.45 -0.43 13.82
C MET A 600 8.03 0.51 14.96
N GLY A 601 8.03 1.82 14.69
CA GLY A 601 7.59 2.81 15.66
C GLY A 601 7.08 4.09 15.01
N SER A 602 6.72 5.08 15.82
CA SER A 602 5.98 6.27 15.38
C SER A 602 6.84 7.39 14.83
N LYS A 603 8.08 7.56 15.29
CA LYS A 603 8.99 8.61 14.80
C LYS A 603 10.46 8.22 15.00
N TRP A 604 11.30 8.58 14.04
CA TRP A 604 12.77 8.51 14.17
C TRP A 604 13.41 9.87 13.90
N THR A 605 14.58 10.12 14.49
CA THR A 605 15.31 11.40 14.40
C THR A 605 16.81 11.13 14.47
N ASP A 606 17.59 11.89 13.72
CA ASP A 606 18.96 11.48 13.38
C ASP A 606 20.04 11.79 14.44
N GLU A 607 19.78 12.72 15.36
CA GLU A 607 20.84 13.26 16.22
C GLU A 607 20.69 12.93 17.71
N HIS A 608 19.45 12.85 18.22
CA HIS A 608 19.19 12.67 19.66
C HIS A 608 18.07 11.67 19.92
N LEU A 609 18.43 10.39 20.02
CA LEU A 609 17.49 9.33 20.37
C LEU A 609 16.97 9.53 21.79
N ASN A 610 15.66 9.55 21.93
CA ASN A 610 14.95 9.68 23.19
C ASN A 610 13.79 8.69 23.25
N GLU A 611 12.97 8.75 24.30
CA GLU A 611 11.85 7.83 24.49
C GLU A 611 10.79 7.88 23.36
N LYS A 612 10.73 8.95 22.58
CA LYS A 612 9.84 9.05 21.41
C LYS A 612 10.27 8.14 20.25
N ASN A 613 11.51 7.64 20.26
CA ASN A 613 12.05 6.70 19.26
C ASN A 613 11.74 5.23 19.61
N MET A 614 10.97 4.98 20.68
CA MET A 614 10.60 3.62 21.07
C MET A 614 9.73 2.95 20.01
N HIS A 615 10.03 1.68 19.75
CA HIS A 615 9.21 0.85 18.88
C HIS A 615 7.86 0.58 19.53
N THR A 616 6.81 0.59 18.71
CA THR A 616 5.45 0.19 19.11
C THR A 616 5.19 -1.28 18.77
N VAL A 617 5.87 -1.81 17.74
CA VAL A 617 5.72 -3.19 17.29
C VAL A 617 7.09 -3.79 16.99
N THR A 618 7.33 -5.03 17.43
CA THR A 618 8.63 -5.72 17.27
C THR A 618 8.48 -7.21 17.05
N SER A 619 9.49 -7.82 16.45
CA SER A 619 9.66 -9.29 16.46
C SER A 619 9.81 -9.83 17.88
N GLN A 620 9.16 -10.95 18.19
CA GLN A 620 9.33 -11.67 19.46
C GLN A 620 10.58 -12.55 19.46
N ARG A 621 11.01 -13.00 18.28
CA ARG A 621 12.20 -13.85 18.08
C ARG A 621 12.90 -13.55 16.76
N PRO A 622 14.21 -13.85 16.64
CA PRO A 622 14.91 -13.78 15.36
C PRO A 622 14.41 -14.88 14.40
N VAL A 623 14.29 -14.53 13.12
CA VAL A 623 14.05 -15.48 12.03
C VAL A 623 15.39 -15.84 11.41
N GLN A 624 15.63 -17.15 11.20
CA GLN A 624 16.86 -17.62 10.56
C GLN A 624 16.65 -17.67 9.04
N VAL A 625 17.28 -16.75 8.32
CA VAL A 625 17.18 -16.61 6.86
C VAL A 625 18.36 -17.32 6.19
N LEU A 626 18.07 -18.34 5.38
CA LEU A 626 19.05 -19.05 4.56
C LEU A 626 19.21 -18.32 3.22
N LEU A 627 20.15 -17.39 3.16
CA LEU A 627 20.29 -16.44 2.05
C LEU A 627 20.48 -17.11 0.68
N ILE A 628 21.22 -18.22 0.59
CA ILE A 628 21.43 -18.95 -0.68
C ILE A 628 20.17 -19.73 -1.11
N ARG A 629 19.40 -20.27 -0.17
CA ARG A 629 18.25 -21.13 -0.46
C ARG A 629 16.96 -20.35 -0.71
N GLY A 630 16.90 -19.08 -0.34
CA GLY A 630 15.65 -18.31 -0.45
C GLY A 630 14.61 -18.67 0.60
N SER A 631 14.99 -19.33 1.69
CA SER A 631 14.06 -19.86 2.70
C SER A 631 14.36 -19.31 4.10
N SER A 632 13.39 -19.38 5.01
CA SER A 632 13.62 -19.15 6.44
C SER A 632 13.13 -20.29 7.31
N GLU A 633 13.72 -20.39 8.49
CA GLU A 633 13.28 -21.27 9.57
C GLU A 633 12.99 -20.42 10.81
N ALA A 634 11.80 -20.59 11.38
CA ALA A 634 11.47 -19.98 12.65
C ALA A 634 12.12 -20.77 13.79
N GLU A 635 12.86 -20.09 14.67
CA GLU A 635 13.43 -20.73 15.86
C GLU A 635 12.28 -21.24 16.76
N GLN A 636 12.01 -22.54 16.78
CA GLN A 636 11.00 -23.16 17.64
C GLN A 636 11.47 -23.01 19.10
N GLY A 637 10.85 -22.09 19.84
CA GLY A 637 11.19 -21.84 21.24
C GLY A 637 11.00 -23.10 22.09
N LEU A 638 11.78 -23.23 23.16
CA LEU A 638 11.73 -24.31 24.15
C LEU A 638 10.40 -24.42 24.94
N GLN A 639 9.35 -23.71 24.53
CA GLN A 639 8.03 -23.69 25.17
C GLN A 639 7.38 -25.08 25.32
N PRO A 640 7.46 -26.01 24.32
CA PRO A 640 6.93 -27.35 24.48
C PRO A 640 7.64 -28.13 25.59
N VAL A 641 8.96 -27.94 25.72
CA VAL A 641 9.79 -28.62 26.72
C VAL A 641 9.43 -28.15 28.13
N LEU A 642 9.30 -26.83 28.30
CA LEU A 642 8.91 -26.21 29.58
C LEU A 642 7.50 -26.65 30.01
N ALA A 643 6.54 -26.68 29.08
CA ALA A 643 5.16 -27.07 29.38
C ALA A 643 5.06 -28.54 29.80
N VAL A 644 5.71 -29.46 29.07
CA VAL A 644 5.69 -30.90 29.39
C VAL A 644 6.41 -31.17 30.71
N HIS A 645 7.59 -30.60 30.93
CA HIS A 645 8.32 -30.72 32.20
C HIS A 645 7.49 -30.18 33.37
N GLY A 646 6.92 -28.99 33.22
CA GLY A 646 6.06 -28.36 34.25
C GLY A 646 4.83 -29.20 34.59
N PHE A 647 4.13 -29.73 33.58
CA PHE A 647 2.97 -30.59 33.79
C PHE A 647 3.33 -31.88 34.54
N MET A 648 4.41 -32.55 34.16
CA MET A 648 4.87 -33.77 34.83
C MET A 648 5.26 -33.51 36.28
N MET A 649 5.96 -32.40 36.56
CA MET A 649 6.33 -32.01 37.92
C MET A 649 5.11 -31.66 38.77
N PHE A 650 4.10 -30.98 38.20
CA PHE A 650 2.84 -30.70 38.90
C PHE A 650 2.06 -31.98 39.22
N LEU A 651 1.95 -32.92 38.27
CA LEU A 651 1.26 -34.19 38.49
C LEU A 651 1.93 -34.99 39.63
N ALA A 652 3.26 -35.02 39.68
CA ALA A 652 3.97 -35.74 40.73
C ALA A 652 3.94 -35.04 42.10
N TRP A 653 4.34 -33.77 42.16
CA TRP A 653 4.48 -33.02 43.42
C TRP A 653 3.18 -32.42 43.94
N GLY A 654 2.24 -32.08 43.05
CA GLY A 654 0.95 -31.48 43.41
C GLY A 654 -0.15 -32.50 43.67
N ILE A 655 -0.10 -33.67 43.01
CA ILE A 655 -1.21 -34.64 43.04
C ILE A 655 -0.77 -35.98 43.65
N LEU A 656 0.18 -36.69 43.02
CA LEU A 656 0.45 -38.09 43.39
C LEU A 656 1.11 -38.25 44.76
N ILE A 657 2.21 -37.53 45.03
CA ILE A 657 2.93 -37.61 46.30
C ILE A 657 2.06 -37.12 47.47
N PRO A 658 1.41 -35.94 47.40
CA PRO A 658 0.46 -35.51 48.43
C PRO A 658 -0.73 -36.47 48.56
N GLY A 659 -1.27 -36.98 47.46
CA GLY A 659 -2.36 -37.96 47.47
C GLY A 659 -1.99 -39.24 48.23
N GLY A 660 -0.76 -39.74 48.05
CA GLY A 660 -0.24 -40.86 48.83
C GLY A 660 -0.16 -40.55 50.32
N ILE A 661 0.28 -39.35 50.71
CA ILE A 661 0.32 -38.92 52.12
C ILE A 661 -1.10 -38.84 52.70
N LEU A 662 -2.04 -38.25 51.97
CA LEU A 662 -3.44 -38.13 52.38
C LEU A 662 -4.11 -39.50 52.53
N ALA A 663 -3.81 -40.44 51.63
CA ALA A 663 -4.28 -41.83 51.73
C ALA A 663 -3.80 -42.49 53.05
N ALA A 664 -2.53 -42.32 53.40
CA ALA A 664 -1.99 -42.84 54.66
C ALA A 664 -2.58 -42.17 55.91
N ARG A 665 -3.08 -40.93 55.79
CA ARG A 665 -3.73 -40.21 56.90
C ARG A 665 -5.20 -40.58 57.07
N TYR A 666 -5.98 -40.56 56.00
CA TYR A 666 -7.44 -40.57 56.08
C TYR A 666 -8.09 -41.91 55.69
N LEU A 667 -7.41 -42.76 54.91
CA LEU A 667 -8.01 -44.02 54.40
C LEU A 667 -7.76 -45.23 55.30
N LYS A 668 -7.27 -45.05 56.53
CA LYS A 668 -7.04 -46.14 57.50
C LYS A 668 -8.29 -46.95 57.86
N HIS A 669 -9.48 -46.43 57.58
CA HIS A 669 -10.77 -47.10 57.81
C HIS A 669 -11.11 -48.16 56.75
N VAL A 670 -10.40 -48.17 55.60
CA VAL A 670 -10.57 -49.18 54.54
C VAL A 670 -10.08 -50.53 55.08
N LYS A 671 -10.93 -51.56 55.04
CA LYS A 671 -10.62 -52.89 55.58
C LYS A 671 -9.35 -53.48 54.93
N GLY A 672 -8.44 -53.98 55.76
CA GLY A 672 -7.17 -54.57 55.33
C GLY A 672 -6.07 -53.53 55.07
N ASP A 673 -5.04 -53.93 54.34
CA ASP A 673 -3.88 -53.08 54.03
C ASP A 673 -4.09 -52.17 52.81
N GLY A 674 -5.35 -51.93 52.40
CA GLY A 674 -5.68 -51.17 51.19
C GLY A 674 -5.14 -49.74 51.19
N TRP A 675 -5.21 -49.04 52.32
CA TRP A 675 -4.64 -47.69 52.47
C TRP A 675 -3.12 -47.68 52.29
N TYR A 676 -2.45 -48.75 52.72
CA TYR A 676 -1.01 -48.88 52.66
C TYR A 676 -0.54 -49.16 51.23
N GLN A 677 -1.28 -50.02 50.51
CA GLN A 677 -1.04 -50.27 49.09
C GLN A 677 -1.25 -48.99 48.26
N ILE A 678 -2.34 -48.25 48.49
CA ILE A 678 -2.60 -46.97 47.79
C ILE A 678 -1.49 -45.96 48.07
N HIS A 679 -1.05 -45.83 49.33
CA HIS A 679 0.07 -44.97 49.68
C HIS A 679 1.34 -45.35 48.90
N ILE A 680 1.72 -46.63 48.92
CA ILE A 680 2.92 -47.13 48.24
C ILE A 680 2.85 -46.86 46.73
N TYR A 681 1.74 -47.25 46.07
CA TYR A 681 1.61 -47.09 44.63
C TYR A 681 1.65 -45.62 44.19
N LEU A 682 1.03 -44.71 44.95
CA LEU A 682 1.07 -43.26 44.65
C LEU A 682 2.47 -42.67 44.87
N GLN A 683 3.22 -43.11 45.88
CA GLN A 683 4.60 -42.65 46.10
C GLN A 683 5.56 -43.13 45.00
N TYR A 684 5.49 -44.42 44.61
CA TYR A 684 6.34 -44.96 43.54
C TYR A 684 6.00 -44.36 42.17
N SER A 685 4.72 -44.19 41.86
CA SER A 685 4.30 -43.56 40.60
C SER A 685 4.68 -42.08 40.52
N GLY A 686 4.53 -41.33 41.63
CA GLY A 686 5.01 -39.95 41.73
C GLY A 686 6.53 -39.84 41.48
N LEU A 687 7.33 -40.70 42.12
CA LEU A 687 8.78 -40.72 41.93
C LEU A 687 9.19 -41.10 40.50
N ALA A 688 8.49 -42.05 39.87
CA ALA A 688 8.75 -42.43 38.48
C ALA A 688 8.50 -41.27 37.50
N ILE A 689 7.40 -40.52 37.68
CA ILE A 689 7.07 -39.35 36.84
C ILE A 689 8.08 -38.23 37.03
N ILE A 690 8.58 -38.01 38.25
CA ILE A 690 9.67 -37.06 38.54
C ILE A 690 10.92 -37.42 37.73
N LEU A 691 11.36 -38.68 37.77
CA LEU A 691 12.54 -39.12 37.04
C LEU A 691 12.35 -38.98 35.52
N LEU A 692 11.17 -39.35 35.00
CA LEU A 692 10.87 -39.20 33.58
C LEU A 692 10.84 -37.72 33.16
N GLY A 693 10.29 -36.83 33.98
CA GLY A 693 10.23 -35.40 33.70
C GLY A 693 11.60 -34.73 33.69
N VAL A 694 12.55 -35.20 34.51
CA VAL A 694 13.94 -34.76 34.47
C VAL A 694 14.66 -35.34 33.24
N LEU A 695 14.50 -36.63 32.95
CA LEU A 695 15.12 -37.27 31.78
C LEU A 695 14.67 -36.60 30.48
N PHE A 696 13.37 -36.30 30.36
CA PHE A 696 12.82 -35.57 29.21
C PHE A 696 13.46 -34.18 29.08
N ALA A 697 13.55 -33.42 30.18
CA ALA A 697 14.19 -32.10 30.15
C ALA A 697 15.67 -32.18 29.75
N VAL A 698 16.41 -33.19 30.20
CA VAL A 698 17.83 -33.38 29.84
C VAL A 698 17.99 -33.78 28.38
N ALA A 699 17.12 -34.66 27.88
CA ALA A 699 17.16 -35.11 26.48
C ALA A 699 16.88 -33.94 25.52
N GLU A 700 15.86 -33.14 25.80
CA GLU A 700 15.50 -32.00 24.96
C GLU A 700 16.49 -30.83 25.06
N LEU A 701 17.05 -30.57 26.24
CA LEU A 701 18.10 -29.55 26.42
C LEU A 701 19.48 -30.00 25.91
N ARG A 702 19.61 -31.24 25.42
CA ARG A 702 20.87 -31.86 24.96
C ARG A 702 22.02 -31.73 25.97
N GLY A 703 21.70 -31.77 27.26
CA GLY A 703 22.66 -31.58 28.34
C GLY A 703 22.04 -31.36 29.72
N PHE A 704 22.85 -31.49 30.77
CA PHE A 704 22.44 -31.27 32.16
C PHE A 704 23.09 -29.99 32.71
N TYR A 705 22.29 -28.93 32.86
CA TYR A 705 22.77 -27.61 33.28
C TYR A 705 22.28 -27.23 34.68
N VAL A 706 23.20 -26.96 35.61
CA VAL A 706 22.90 -26.64 37.02
C VAL A 706 23.13 -25.16 37.32
N SER A 707 22.51 -24.28 36.53
CA SER A 707 22.69 -22.83 36.67
C SER A 707 21.65 -22.18 37.60
N SER A 708 20.39 -22.58 37.49
CA SER A 708 19.26 -21.96 38.21
C SER A 708 19.07 -22.48 39.63
N LEU A 709 18.60 -21.60 40.53
CA LEU A 709 18.17 -21.95 41.87
C LEU A 709 17.08 -23.03 41.86
N HIS A 710 16.14 -22.96 40.92
CA HIS A 710 15.08 -23.96 40.73
C HIS A 710 15.67 -25.36 40.52
N VAL A 711 16.68 -25.49 39.64
CA VAL A 711 17.34 -26.77 39.34
C VAL A 711 18.08 -27.29 40.56
N LYS A 712 18.79 -26.42 41.31
CA LYS A 712 19.50 -26.81 42.54
C LYS A 712 18.55 -27.35 43.62
N LEU A 713 17.43 -26.64 43.85
CA LEU A 713 16.40 -27.08 44.80
C LEU A 713 15.68 -28.36 44.32
N GLY A 714 15.41 -28.46 43.02
CA GLY A 714 14.82 -29.64 42.41
C GLY A 714 15.68 -30.89 42.60
N ILE A 715 16.98 -30.83 42.32
CA ILE A 715 17.91 -31.95 42.53
C ILE A 715 17.94 -32.37 44.01
N ALA A 716 18.01 -31.40 44.93
CA ALA A 716 17.98 -31.70 46.36
C ALA A 716 16.67 -32.40 46.78
N ALA A 717 15.52 -31.91 46.28
CA ALA A 717 14.22 -32.52 46.55
C ALA A 717 14.11 -33.95 46.00
N ILE A 718 14.63 -34.21 44.80
CA ILE A 718 14.65 -35.55 44.18
C ILE A 718 15.55 -36.50 44.97
N ALA A 719 16.71 -36.02 45.44
CA ALA A 719 17.59 -36.82 46.29
C ALA A 719 16.89 -37.23 47.59
N PHE A 720 16.22 -36.30 48.29
CA PHE A 720 15.46 -36.61 49.49
C PHE A 720 14.27 -37.54 49.22
N ALA A 721 13.54 -37.33 48.12
CA ALA A 721 12.42 -38.19 47.73
C ALA A 721 12.87 -39.62 47.43
N SER A 722 14.02 -39.79 46.79
CA SER A 722 14.58 -41.12 46.45
C SER A 722 15.04 -41.92 47.67
N VAL A 723 15.41 -41.22 48.75
CA VAL A 723 15.76 -41.86 50.04
C VAL A 723 14.51 -42.40 50.75
N GLN A 724 13.31 -41.84 50.50
CA GLN A 724 12.09 -42.26 51.19
C GLN A 724 11.68 -43.73 50.90
N PRO A 725 11.71 -44.24 49.65
CA PRO A 725 11.49 -45.66 49.39
C PRO A 725 12.55 -46.59 50.00
N MET A 726 13.82 -46.17 50.04
CA MET A 726 14.87 -46.94 50.73
C MET A 726 14.58 -47.04 52.23
N ASN A 727 14.14 -45.93 52.83
CA ASN A 727 13.70 -45.89 54.21
C ASN A 727 12.45 -46.78 54.45
N ALA A 728 11.54 -46.86 53.49
CA ALA A 728 10.37 -47.74 53.56
C ALA A 728 10.73 -49.24 53.43
N TYR A 729 11.77 -49.58 52.65
CA TYR A 729 12.27 -50.96 52.54
C TYR A 729 12.95 -51.44 53.84
N LEU A 730 13.68 -50.55 54.51
CA LEU A 730 14.35 -50.84 55.79
C LEU A 730 13.40 -50.75 57.00
N ARG A 731 12.09 -50.66 56.76
CA ARG A 731 11.05 -50.53 57.79
C ARG A 731 11.01 -51.80 58.68
N PRO A 732 11.21 -51.68 60.01
CA PRO A 732 11.09 -52.81 60.93
C PRO A 732 9.68 -53.40 60.93
N GLU A 733 9.52 -54.71 61.20
CA GLU A 733 8.21 -55.38 61.20
C GLU A 733 7.23 -54.79 62.24
N LYS A 734 5.93 -54.93 61.96
CA LYS A 734 4.87 -54.51 62.88
C LYS A 734 4.74 -55.59 63.98
N PRO A 735 4.68 -55.21 65.28
CA PRO A 735 4.44 -56.19 66.34
C PRO A 735 3.09 -56.89 66.15
N ALA A 736 3.02 -58.17 66.54
CA ALA A 736 1.77 -58.91 66.57
C ALA A 736 0.81 -58.30 67.61
N ASN A 737 -0.50 -58.51 67.45
CA ASN A 737 -1.52 -57.92 68.33
C ASN A 737 -1.24 -58.28 69.81
N GLY A 738 -0.81 -57.29 70.60
CA GLY A 738 -0.54 -57.42 72.04
C GLY A 738 0.93 -57.36 72.46
N GLU A 739 1.89 -57.21 71.52
CA GLU A 739 3.32 -57.06 71.83
C GLU A 739 3.81 -55.60 71.71
N ASP A 740 4.74 -55.21 72.58
CA ASP A 740 5.36 -53.88 72.54
C ASP A 740 6.24 -53.70 71.29
N ALA A 741 6.17 -52.53 70.66
CA ALA A 741 6.96 -52.23 69.47
C ALA A 741 8.47 -52.17 69.80
N SER A 742 9.30 -52.78 68.95
CA SER A 742 10.77 -52.71 69.05
C SER A 742 11.26 -51.25 69.08
N THR A 743 12.30 -50.94 69.86
CA THR A 743 12.95 -49.61 69.91
C THR A 743 13.35 -49.11 68.51
N LYS A 744 13.76 -50.02 67.61
CA LYS A 744 14.08 -49.69 66.21
C LYS A 744 12.86 -49.22 65.43
N ARG A 745 11.68 -49.82 65.67
CA ARG A 745 10.42 -49.47 65.04
C ARG A 745 9.92 -48.11 65.51
N LEU A 746 10.02 -47.82 66.80
CA LEU A 746 9.64 -46.53 67.38
C LEU A 746 10.52 -45.38 66.87
N ILE A 747 11.84 -45.60 66.79
CA ILE A 747 12.78 -44.62 66.21
C ILE A 747 12.46 -44.37 64.73
N TRP A 748 12.21 -45.44 63.97
CA TRP A 748 11.84 -45.32 62.56
C TRP A 748 10.51 -44.57 62.37
N GLU A 749 9.49 -44.88 63.18
CA GLU A 749 8.21 -44.17 63.15
C GLU A 749 8.38 -42.69 63.49
N TYR A 750 9.27 -42.33 64.43
CA TYR A 750 9.55 -40.93 64.74
C TYR A 750 10.22 -40.16 63.59
N PHE A 751 11.19 -40.78 62.89
CA PHE A 751 11.87 -40.15 61.75
C PHE A 751 11.02 -40.13 60.48
N HIS A 752 10.18 -41.14 60.28
CA HIS A 752 9.29 -41.27 59.11
C HIS A 752 7.96 -40.52 59.27
N TYR A 753 7.44 -40.41 60.51
CA TYR A 753 6.21 -39.71 60.87
C TYR A 753 6.51 -38.60 61.89
N ARG A 754 6.77 -37.38 61.41
CA ARG A 754 6.98 -36.23 62.29
C ARG A 754 5.67 -35.52 62.61
N GLU A 755 4.83 -36.13 63.46
CA GLU A 755 3.73 -35.41 64.13
C GLU A 755 4.01 -35.40 65.65
N ARG A 756 4.04 -34.20 66.25
CA ARG A 756 4.26 -33.99 67.70
C ARG A 756 3.27 -34.84 68.51
N GLN A 757 3.74 -35.92 69.14
CA GLN A 757 3.06 -36.55 70.28
C GLN A 757 3.04 -35.56 71.45
N GLN A 758 1.94 -34.83 71.65
CA GLN A 758 1.72 -34.08 72.89
C GLN A 758 0.24 -33.96 73.29
N ARG A 759 -0.53 -35.03 73.07
CA ARG A 759 -1.78 -35.37 73.77
C ARG A 759 -1.72 -36.88 73.99
N ASP A 760 -2.24 -37.38 75.12
CA ASP A 760 -2.28 -38.80 75.54
C ASP A 760 -1.26 -39.25 76.62
N ARG A 761 -0.62 -38.33 77.35
CA ARG A 761 0.09 -38.68 78.62
C ARG A 761 -0.43 -37.97 79.88
N LEU A 762 -1.59 -37.32 79.81
CA LEU A 762 -2.18 -36.58 80.95
C LEU A 762 -3.68 -36.89 81.18
N GLN A 763 -4.13 -38.13 80.93
CA GLN A 763 -5.53 -38.51 81.14
C GLN A 763 -5.63 -39.82 81.95
N GLY A 764 -4.96 -39.83 83.09
CA GLY A 764 -4.92 -40.98 84.00
C GLY A 764 -4.61 -40.60 85.44
N ARG A 765 -5.24 -39.55 85.99
CA ARG A 765 -5.43 -39.39 87.45
C ARG A 765 -6.39 -38.25 87.81
N SER A 766 -7.26 -38.56 88.77
CA SER A 766 -8.08 -37.72 89.68
C SER A 766 -9.30 -36.94 89.16
N ASN A 767 -10.48 -37.56 89.34
CA ASN A 767 -11.64 -37.11 90.13
C ASN A 767 -11.79 -35.62 90.55
N TRP A 768 -12.96 -35.06 90.17
CA TRP A 768 -13.87 -34.18 90.91
C TRP A 768 -13.57 -32.68 91.14
N VAL A 769 -14.50 -31.87 90.58
CA VAL A 769 -15.08 -30.57 90.99
C VAL A 769 -14.20 -29.31 90.94
N LEU A 770 -14.52 -28.40 90.02
CA LEU A 770 -15.08 -27.08 90.38
C LEU A 770 -15.70 -26.39 89.15
N SER A 771 -16.92 -25.90 89.39
CA SER A 771 -17.80 -25.10 88.54
C SER A 771 -17.17 -23.76 88.16
N ASN A 772 -17.30 -23.33 86.90
CA ASN A 772 -18.14 -22.18 86.52
C ASN A 772 -17.86 -21.69 85.10
N ALA A 773 -18.97 -21.40 84.42
CA ALA A 773 -19.16 -20.53 83.24
C ALA A 773 -18.39 -20.96 81.98
N GLY A 774 -18.98 -21.64 81.00
CA GLY A 774 -20.24 -21.36 80.28
C GLY A 774 -19.83 -21.34 78.80
N GLU A 775 -19.92 -22.48 78.11
CA GLU A 775 -20.95 -22.79 77.08
C GLU A 775 -21.11 -21.65 76.05
N GLU A 776 -20.63 -21.87 74.82
CA GLU A 776 -21.44 -22.35 73.67
C GLU A 776 -22.36 -21.21 73.17
N ASP A 777 -22.55 -20.93 71.88
CA ASP A 777 -22.21 -21.61 70.65
C ASP A 777 -22.50 -20.63 69.48
N SER A 778 -22.12 -21.07 68.27
CA SER A 778 -22.87 -20.88 67.01
C SER A 778 -23.10 -19.48 66.38
N ILE A 779 -22.50 -19.33 65.19
CA ILE A 779 -23.14 -19.06 63.87
C ILE A 779 -24.23 -17.96 63.83
N ASP A 780 -23.99 -16.88 63.07
CA ASP A 780 -24.85 -16.52 61.92
C ASP A 780 -24.38 -15.29 61.10
N LEU A 781 -24.50 -15.46 59.79
CA LEU A 781 -24.99 -14.56 58.73
C LEU A 781 -24.90 -13.02 58.83
N LEU A 782 -24.50 -12.44 57.68
CA LEU A 782 -24.89 -11.14 57.10
C LEU A 782 -24.16 -9.86 57.55
N SER A 783 -23.66 -9.15 56.51
CA SER A 783 -23.27 -7.73 56.40
C SER A 783 -24.37 -6.76 56.92
N PRO A 784 -24.22 -5.41 57.03
CA PRO A 784 -23.06 -4.47 56.99
C PRO A 784 -23.06 -3.43 58.17
N ASN A 785 -22.13 -2.47 58.10
CA ASN A 785 -22.17 -1.08 58.62
C ASN A 785 -21.47 -0.68 59.93
N ASP A 786 -20.63 0.34 59.72
CA ASP A 786 -20.32 1.52 60.53
C ASP A 786 -19.38 1.46 61.76
N ALA A 787 -18.16 1.95 61.44
CA ALA A 787 -17.64 3.23 61.91
C ALA A 787 -16.71 3.30 63.14
N SER A 788 -15.55 3.91 62.86
CA SER A 788 -14.83 4.89 63.69
C SER A 788 -13.93 4.35 64.81
N ALA A 789 -12.61 4.35 64.60
CA ALA A 789 -11.76 5.54 64.85
C ALA A 789 -10.26 5.20 64.94
N ARG A 790 -9.45 5.91 64.12
CA ARG A 790 -8.08 6.45 64.37
C ARG A 790 -6.96 5.44 64.73
N LYS A 791 -5.74 5.45 64.15
CA LYS A 791 -4.89 6.55 63.68
C LYS A 791 -3.65 5.97 62.95
N GLY A 792 -3.31 6.51 61.77
CA GLY A 792 -1.94 6.83 61.29
C GLY A 792 -1.00 5.73 60.73
N SER A 793 -0.80 5.72 59.40
CA SER A 793 0.46 6.16 58.71
C SER A 793 0.72 5.45 57.37
N GLN A 794 0.66 6.22 56.27
CA GLN A 794 1.43 6.21 54.98
C GLN A 794 1.92 4.87 54.35
N SER A 795 1.92 4.62 53.03
CA SER A 795 1.66 5.41 51.81
C SER A 795 1.74 4.46 50.59
N SER A 796 0.78 4.49 49.66
CA SER A 796 1.01 4.16 48.23
C SER A 796 -0.05 4.87 47.36
N GLY A 797 0.37 5.82 46.54
CA GLY A 797 -0.50 6.55 45.61
C GLY A 797 -0.37 6.00 44.19
N VAL A 798 -1.49 5.53 43.65
CA VAL A 798 -1.76 5.33 42.22
C VAL A 798 -2.59 6.55 41.77
N ILE A 799 -2.28 7.08 40.59
CA ILE A 799 -3.03 8.17 39.96
C ILE A 799 -3.77 7.57 38.77
N GLU A 800 -5.10 7.57 38.81
CA GLU A 800 -5.95 7.59 37.62
C GLU A 800 -6.99 8.68 37.83
N VAL A 801 -7.06 9.59 36.85
CA VAL A 801 -7.84 10.82 36.85
C VAL A 801 -9.13 10.57 36.08
N GLN A 802 -10.27 10.81 36.72
CA GLN A 802 -11.56 10.92 36.04
C GLN A 802 -12.06 12.36 36.14
N LEU A 803 -12.49 12.87 34.98
CA LEU A 803 -13.05 14.19 34.74
C LEU A 803 -14.35 14.43 35.54
N GLU A 804 -14.53 15.67 36.01
CA GLU A 804 -15.82 16.24 36.38
C GLU A 804 -15.94 17.70 35.87
N PRO A 805 -17.16 18.27 35.81
CA PRO A 805 -17.59 19.21 34.76
C PRO A 805 -17.61 20.70 35.13
N LEU A 806 -17.71 21.49 34.06
CA LEU A 806 -18.26 22.86 33.88
C LEU A 806 -18.87 23.59 35.10
N ASN A 807 -18.27 24.74 35.45
CA ASN A 807 -18.91 26.07 35.34
C ASN A 807 -17.95 27.16 35.87
N ARG A 808 -17.40 28.01 35.01
CA ARG A 808 -17.84 29.39 34.76
C ARG A 808 -16.88 30.12 33.84
#